data_AF-A0AAI9XF53-F1
#
_entry.id   AF-A0AAI9XF53-F1
#
_cell.length_a   1.000
_cell.length_b   1.000
_cell.length_c   1.000
_cell.angle_alpha   90.00
_cell.angle_beta   90.00
_cell.angle_gamma   90.00
#
_symmetry.space_group_name_H-M   'P 1'
#
loop_
_entity.id
_entity.type
_entity.pdbx_description
1 polymer ?
#
loop_
_entity_poly.entity_id
_entity_poly.type
_entity_poly.pdbx_seq_one_letter_code
_entity_poly.pdbx_strand_id
1 'polypeptide(L)'
;MPILLGYPAIRATRPKSDIDTELTLKDPPRVTLRSGFVTATVKDSRALSAEGVPAKRHLELELPPGTSYEASGHVHTLPVNNAQLVRRALSYFRLSGDVVLTIQSESGRPLPVPSNTPVTAWDLFASYVELTGAATPRNIQQPNSATLTYTVEKKGIASNYLASLRSGSVLFVSPFPSTPHFYLPSAAPQATTPVIMIAAGAGLAPFRGFIQDRAISLRSGTTLAPALLFFGYHGQLLNDMYRDKLDSFETKNAVKVFRAFSRDGDISCKHAPHTTMSSLLQPVVVGNKLHLPNRVVMGSMTRNRCVDDCKPGGEQIQHYSERAKHGAGLIIAEGTFIDWQGCDWKWAPLMITEDHAQAWKKVTTAVHTQGGKIYFQPWHLGRCQNEQIPIMQAKNHPVVAPSKIPARGDKYRDLPGTPGHTHNITEIENPRDFVNKYRHSAILAKRAGFDGIELLAQGGYLPQQFLNSRANIRTDAYGGSVVNRCRFILEVSDVLAEVFGSEFVCIKICPTDQTNDSVVTYEEMKDVYTHLIKELVKRRIGIINLSRRGANHNTGTGDFFGNTTRPNGFPLPLGYDPVIDFGPLVKFPGSPSMLMANYDYTVDEANRLVGEGKLDLITFGRPFIYNPDVIFRIQHSIPFAENNRGNNVYYGPFEEPNQNYNDWPIAAAYASLCFCRL
;
A
#
# COMPACT_ATOMS: atom_id res chain seq x y z
N MET A 1 -0.31 26.09 62.09
CA MET A 1 -1.55 26.48 62.81
C MET A 1 -1.47 27.97 63.12
N PRO A 2 -2.57 28.74 63.08
CA PRO A 2 -3.99 28.38 62.88
C PRO A 2 -4.51 28.81 61.47
N ILE A 3 -5.55 28.28 60.80
CA ILE A 3 -6.90 27.75 61.11
C ILE A 3 -8.03 28.84 61.10
N LEU A 4 -8.97 28.63 60.15
CA LEU A 4 -10.44 28.93 60.08
C LEU A 4 -11.01 30.29 59.58
N LEU A 5 -11.70 30.18 58.43
CA LEU A 5 -13.07 30.60 58.01
C LEU A 5 -13.61 32.04 58.20
N GLY A 6 -14.21 32.57 57.11
CA GLY A 6 -15.27 33.59 57.14
C GLY A 6 -15.67 34.14 55.75
N TYR A 7 -16.92 33.89 55.32
CA TYR A 7 -17.69 34.51 54.20
C TYR A 7 -17.83 36.06 54.33
N PRO A 8 -18.61 36.81 53.51
CA PRO A 8 -18.81 36.89 52.04
C PRO A 8 -18.68 38.34 51.46
N ALA A 9 -18.85 38.45 50.13
CA ALA A 9 -19.38 39.59 49.35
C ALA A 9 -18.61 40.94 49.30
N ILE A 10 -18.00 41.24 48.14
CA ILE A 10 -17.62 42.61 47.75
C ILE A 10 -18.64 43.15 46.75
N ARG A 11 -19.33 44.22 47.19
CA ARG A 11 -20.17 45.13 46.39
C ARG A 11 -19.33 45.89 45.35
N ALA A 12 -19.87 46.05 44.16
CA ALA A 12 -19.41 47.09 43.22
C ALA A 12 -20.54 48.12 43.03
N THR A 13 -20.30 49.35 43.48
CA THR A 13 -21.17 50.51 43.23
C THR A 13 -20.93 51.04 41.82
N ARG A 14 -22.01 51.17 41.03
CA ARG A 14 -22.04 51.92 39.76
C ARG A 14 -22.74 53.28 39.97
N PRO A 15 -22.37 54.34 39.21
CA PRO A 15 -23.05 55.63 39.29
C PRO A 15 -24.43 55.56 38.64
N LYS A 16 -25.33 56.40 39.17
CA LYS A 16 -26.77 56.50 38.91
C LYS A 16 -27.16 56.41 37.42
N SER A 17 -27.99 55.41 37.11
CA SER A 17 -28.99 55.47 36.04
C SER A 17 -30.33 55.07 36.66
N ASP A 18 -31.37 55.90 36.49
CA ASP A 18 -32.73 55.71 37.01
C ASP A 18 -33.49 54.57 36.29
N ILE A 19 -32.97 53.36 36.38
CA ILE A 19 -33.71 52.14 36.04
C ILE A 19 -33.44 51.15 37.16
N ASP A 20 -34.38 51.10 38.11
CA ASP A 20 -34.43 50.07 39.15
C ASP A 20 -34.62 48.72 38.45
N THR A 21 -33.51 48.06 38.13
CA THR A 21 -33.51 46.79 37.41
C THR A 21 -33.54 45.69 38.45
N GLU A 22 -34.73 45.34 38.92
CA GLU A 22 -34.93 44.12 39.69
C GLU A 22 -34.73 42.94 38.73
N LEU A 23 -33.51 42.39 38.71
CA LEU A 23 -33.14 41.28 37.83
C LEU A 23 -33.76 39.98 38.36
N THR A 24 -35.02 39.72 38.04
CA THR A 24 -35.63 38.42 38.31
C THR A 24 -35.13 37.42 37.26
N LEU A 25 -34.15 36.60 37.63
CA LEU A 25 -33.76 35.44 36.83
C LEU A 25 -34.89 34.40 36.89
N LYS A 26 -35.78 34.41 35.89
CA LYS A 26 -36.68 33.28 35.64
C LYS A 26 -35.93 32.29 34.75
N ASP A 27 -35.69 31.09 35.26
CA ASP A 27 -35.25 29.99 34.40
C ASP A 27 -36.27 29.82 33.26
N PRO A 28 -35.83 29.74 31.99
CA PRO A 28 -36.74 29.45 30.90
C PRO A 28 -37.50 28.14 31.22
N PRO A 29 -38.78 28.03 30.82
CA PRO A 29 -39.57 26.81 31.06
C PRO A 29 -38.73 25.62 30.63
N ARG A 30 -38.48 24.69 31.56
CA ARG A 30 -37.47 23.61 31.46
C ARG A 30 -37.48 22.98 30.07
N VAL A 31 -36.62 23.50 29.21
CA VAL A 31 -36.29 22.85 27.97
C VAL A 31 -35.51 21.61 28.39
N THR A 32 -36.07 20.43 28.17
CA THR A 32 -35.60 19.12 28.66
C THR A 32 -34.15 18.78 28.30
N LEU A 33 -33.48 19.59 27.46
CA LEU A 33 -32.11 19.38 26.99
C LEU A 33 -31.03 19.35 28.06
N ARG A 34 -31.23 20.06 29.18
CA ARG A 34 -30.25 20.10 30.27
C ARG A 34 -30.58 19.13 31.40
N SER A 35 -31.66 18.38 31.27
CA SER A 35 -31.99 17.32 32.22
C SER A 35 -30.89 16.26 32.21
N GLY A 36 -30.22 16.07 33.34
CA GLY A 36 -29.09 15.13 33.47
C GLY A 36 -27.71 15.73 33.19
N PHE A 37 -27.61 16.97 32.70
CA PHE A 37 -26.33 17.66 32.53
C PHE A 37 -26.00 18.54 33.74
N VAL A 38 -24.75 18.45 34.19
CA VAL A 38 -24.15 19.31 35.21
C VAL A 38 -23.13 20.27 34.58
N THR A 39 -22.84 21.35 35.28
CA THR A 39 -21.88 22.35 34.82
C THR A 39 -20.46 21.96 35.25
N ALA A 40 -19.56 21.81 34.28
CA ALA A 40 -18.14 21.58 34.53
C ALA A 40 -17.30 22.81 34.16
N THR A 41 -16.15 22.95 34.80
CA THR A 41 -15.18 24.01 34.50
C THR A 41 -13.93 23.41 33.87
N VAL A 42 -13.48 23.96 32.76
CA VAL A 42 -12.23 23.55 32.11
C VAL A 42 -11.05 24.09 32.93
N LYS A 43 -10.22 23.21 33.49
CA LYS A 43 -9.00 23.55 34.25
C LYS A 43 -7.78 23.69 33.36
N ASP A 44 -7.59 22.74 32.44
CA ASP A 44 -6.50 22.75 31.46
C ASP A 44 -7.04 22.50 30.05
N SER A 45 -6.43 23.15 29.07
CA SER A 45 -6.76 23.03 27.65
C SER A 45 -5.54 23.31 26.78
N ARG A 46 -4.91 22.26 26.27
CA ARG A 46 -3.64 22.37 25.52
C ARG A 46 -3.54 21.37 24.37
N ALA A 47 -2.70 21.69 23.37
CA ALA A 47 -2.38 20.76 22.30
C ALA A 47 -1.44 19.65 22.80
N LEU A 48 -1.62 18.45 22.26
CA LEU A 48 -0.78 17.27 22.52
C LEU A 48 0.06 16.87 21.29
N SER A 49 -0.28 17.39 20.12
CA SER A 49 0.42 17.15 18.86
C SER A 49 1.39 18.28 18.55
N ALA A 50 2.44 17.97 17.79
CA ALA A 50 3.38 18.97 17.28
C ALA A 50 2.72 20.01 16.35
N GLU A 51 3.45 21.08 16.05
CA GLU A 51 3.03 22.09 15.08
C GLU A 51 3.06 21.50 13.64
N GLY A 52 2.12 21.91 12.79
CA GLY A 52 2.04 21.43 11.39
C GLY A 52 1.30 20.11 11.16
N VAL A 53 0.72 19.49 12.20
CA VAL A 53 -0.03 18.22 12.09
C VAL A 53 -1.46 18.35 12.67
N PRO A 54 -2.43 17.48 12.28
CA PRO A 54 -3.80 17.58 12.79
C PRO A 54 -3.87 17.58 14.32
N ALA A 55 -4.46 18.64 14.88
CA ALA A 55 -4.38 18.95 16.30
C ALA A 55 -5.14 17.95 17.18
N LYS A 56 -4.45 17.31 18.13
CA LYS A 56 -5.07 16.59 19.25
C LYS A 56 -4.99 17.45 20.50
N ARG A 57 -6.07 17.53 21.28
CA ARG A 57 -6.13 18.39 22.47
C ARG A 57 -6.38 17.58 23.73
N HIS A 58 -5.76 18.04 24.81
CA HIS A 58 -6.11 17.70 26.18
C HIS A 58 -7.14 18.69 26.71
N LEU A 59 -8.14 18.18 27.41
CA LEU A 59 -9.08 18.96 28.22
C LEU A 59 -9.17 18.31 29.59
N GLU A 60 -8.96 19.10 30.64
CA GLU A 60 -9.15 18.71 32.03
C GLU A 60 -10.39 19.40 32.57
N LEU A 61 -11.35 18.63 33.08
CA LEU A 61 -12.64 19.13 33.53
C LEU A 61 -12.78 18.93 35.05
N GLU A 62 -13.12 20.00 35.75
CA GLU A 62 -13.60 19.93 37.12
C GLU A 62 -15.11 19.75 37.12
N LEU A 63 -15.57 18.59 37.59
CA LEU A 63 -16.97 18.30 37.82
C LEU A 63 -17.43 18.96 39.14
N PRO A 64 -18.70 19.36 39.24
CA PRO A 64 -19.19 20.02 40.44
C PRO A 64 -19.25 19.04 41.63
N PRO A 65 -19.13 19.53 42.89
CA PRO A 65 -19.20 18.71 44.09
C PRO A 65 -20.45 17.82 44.10
N GLY A 66 -20.29 16.56 44.53
CA GLY A 66 -21.38 15.57 44.57
C GLY A 66 -21.60 14.79 43.27
N THR A 67 -20.83 15.09 42.22
CA THR A 67 -20.87 14.32 40.96
C THR A 67 -19.95 13.11 41.05
N SER A 68 -20.48 11.89 40.91
CA SER A 68 -19.69 10.67 40.82
C SER A 68 -19.24 10.38 39.38
N TYR A 69 -17.98 9.96 39.22
CA TYR A 69 -17.44 9.49 37.94
C TYR A 69 -16.57 8.26 38.17
N GLU A 70 -16.78 7.21 37.38
CA GLU A 70 -15.98 5.99 37.41
C GLU A 70 -14.98 5.97 36.25
N ALA A 71 -13.82 5.34 36.44
CA ALA A 71 -12.78 5.27 35.42
C ALA A 71 -13.25 4.63 34.09
N SER A 72 -14.25 3.76 34.14
CA SER A 72 -14.90 3.12 33.00
C SER A 72 -15.95 4.01 32.31
N GLY A 73 -16.44 5.03 33.03
CA GLY A 73 -17.51 5.92 32.58
C GLY A 73 -17.11 6.80 31.41
N HIS A 74 -18.09 7.49 30.83
CA HIS A 74 -17.93 8.43 29.72
C HIS A 74 -18.48 9.79 30.12
N VAL A 75 -17.91 10.86 29.56
CA VAL A 75 -18.44 12.21 29.76
C VAL A 75 -19.05 12.67 28.45
N HIS A 76 -20.37 12.76 28.41
CA HIS A 76 -21.05 13.41 27.29
C HIS A 76 -20.97 14.91 27.49
N THR A 77 -20.78 15.65 26.41
CA THR A 77 -20.91 17.11 26.40
C THR A 77 -22.14 17.48 25.60
N LEU A 78 -22.76 18.59 25.95
CA LEU A 78 -23.78 19.22 25.12
C LEU A 78 -23.08 20.29 24.25
N PRO A 79 -22.71 19.99 22.99
CA PRO A 79 -21.97 20.93 22.17
C PRO A 79 -22.91 22.00 21.61
N VAL A 80 -22.39 23.22 21.46
CA VAL A 80 -23.12 24.33 20.85
C VAL A 80 -22.43 24.83 19.59
N ASN A 81 -23.22 25.18 18.59
CA ASN A 81 -22.73 25.79 17.37
C ASN A 81 -22.09 27.16 17.68
N ASN A 82 -21.06 27.50 16.91
CA ASN A 82 -20.44 28.82 16.99
C ASN A 82 -21.48 29.90 16.64
N ALA A 83 -21.54 30.97 17.43
CA ALA A 83 -22.43 32.12 17.23
C ALA A 83 -22.40 32.70 15.81
N GLN A 84 -21.24 32.74 15.14
CA GLN A 84 -21.13 33.19 13.75
C GLN A 84 -21.86 32.26 12.78
N LEU A 85 -21.79 30.95 13.01
CA LEU A 85 -22.48 29.93 12.20
C LEU A 85 -24.00 30.01 12.41
N VAL A 86 -24.42 30.18 13.66
CA VAL A 86 -25.84 30.38 14.02
C VAL A 86 -26.38 31.64 13.35
N ARG A 87 -25.66 32.77 13.42
CA ARG A 87 -26.04 34.02 12.73
C ARG A 87 -26.15 33.84 11.22
N ARG A 88 -25.24 33.06 10.61
CA ARG A 88 -25.29 32.76 9.18
C ARG A 88 -26.52 31.92 8.82
N ALA A 89 -26.85 30.92 9.62
CA ALA A 89 -28.07 30.12 9.44
C ALA A 89 -29.34 30.97 9.60
N LEU A 90 -29.42 31.77 10.66
CA LEU A 90 -30.51 32.73 10.88
C LEU A 90 -30.68 33.69 9.70
N SER A 91 -29.58 34.25 9.19
CA SER A 91 -29.58 35.15 8.03
C SER A 91 -30.10 34.47 6.76
N TYR A 92 -29.71 33.21 6.53
CA TYR A 92 -30.19 32.42 5.39
C TYR A 92 -31.72 32.24 5.43
N PHE A 93 -32.26 31.90 6.60
CA PHE A 93 -33.69 31.74 6.81
C PHE A 93 -34.45 33.07 7.00
N ARG A 94 -33.73 34.20 7.00
CA ARG A 94 -34.27 35.54 7.27
C ARG A 94 -35.03 35.61 8.59
N LEU A 95 -34.52 34.90 9.60
CA LEU A 95 -35.06 34.90 10.96
C LEU A 95 -34.18 35.77 11.87
N SER A 96 -34.82 36.52 12.77
CA SER A 96 -34.11 37.09 13.93
C SER A 96 -33.92 36.01 14.99
N GLY A 97 -32.86 36.10 15.79
CA GLY A 97 -32.50 35.06 16.77
C GLY A 97 -33.53 34.88 17.90
N ASP A 98 -34.27 35.94 18.21
CA ASP A 98 -35.34 36.01 19.22
C ASP A 98 -36.71 35.55 18.70
N VAL A 99 -36.84 35.23 17.41
CA VAL A 99 -38.07 34.67 16.86
C VAL A 99 -38.37 33.33 17.55
N VAL A 100 -39.57 33.21 18.12
CA VAL A 100 -40.02 31.99 18.77
C VAL A 100 -40.68 31.07 17.75
N LEU A 101 -40.18 29.84 17.65
CA LEU A 101 -40.65 28.80 16.76
C LEU A 101 -41.34 27.70 17.56
N THR A 102 -42.39 27.10 16.99
CA THR A 102 -43.00 25.87 17.52
C THR A 102 -42.97 24.84 16.40
N ILE A 103 -42.30 23.71 16.64
CA ILE A 103 -42.16 22.64 15.65
C ILE A 103 -43.19 21.56 15.96
N GLN A 104 -44.00 21.19 14.98
CA GLN A 104 -45.02 20.14 15.13
C GLN A 104 -44.65 18.91 14.29
N SER A 105 -44.91 17.72 14.82
CA SER A 105 -44.71 16.45 14.11
C SER A 105 -46.04 15.97 13.54
N GLU A 106 -46.19 15.98 12.22
CA GLU A 106 -47.43 15.50 11.56
C GLU A 106 -47.67 13.99 11.77
N SER A 107 -46.62 13.22 12.06
CA SER A 107 -46.68 11.76 12.24
C SER A 107 -46.89 11.30 13.68
N GLY A 108 -46.97 12.22 14.65
CA GLY A 108 -47.02 11.91 16.08
C GLY A 108 -45.72 11.27 16.64
N ARG A 109 -44.70 11.06 15.81
CA ARG A 109 -43.41 10.49 16.24
C ARG A 109 -42.56 11.54 16.95
N PRO A 110 -41.78 11.16 17.99
CA PRO A 110 -40.83 12.05 18.65
C PRO A 110 -39.80 12.59 17.66
N LEU A 111 -39.61 13.91 17.65
CA LEU A 111 -38.56 14.56 16.87
C LEU A 111 -37.30 14.73 17.74
N PRO A 112 -36.10 14.74 17.14
CA PRO A 112 -34.84 15.04 17.84
C PRO A 112 -34.69 16.55 18.19
N VAL A 113 -35.72 17.36 17.94
CA VAL A 113 -35.80 18.80 18.23
C VAL A 113 -37.04 19.08 19.10
N PRO A 114 -37.17 20.23 19.78
CA PRO A 114 -38.30 20.50 20.67
C PRO A 114 -39.61 20.53 19.88
N SER A 115 -40.41 19.48 20.03
CA SER A 115 -41.74 19.42 19.42
C SER A 115 -42.80 19.97 20.37
N ASN A 116 -43.77 20.70 19.82
CA ASN A 116 -44.89 21.31 20.55
C ASN A 116 -44.46 22.19 21.74
N THR A 117 -43.22 22.68 21.74
CA THR A 117 -42.65 23.53 22.78
C THR A 117 -42.07 24.78 22.11
N PRO A 118 -42.42 25.99 22.57
CA PRO A 118 -41.83 27.23 22.06
C PRO A 118 -40.31 27.26 22.28
N VAL A 119 -39.53 27.52 21.24
CA VAL A 119 -38.06 27.63 21.29
C VAL A 119 -37.60 28.82 20.44
N THR A 120 -36.59 29.57 20.87
CA THR A 120 -36.06 30.65 20.02
C THR A 120 -35.32 30.08 18.81
N ALA A 121 -35.35 30.78 17.67
CA ALA A 121 -34.61 30.39 16.49
C ALA A 121 -33.11 30.30 16.79
N TRP A 122 -32.59 31.18 17.66
CA TRP A 122 -31.23 31.08 18.16
C TRP A 122 -30.97 29.76 18.88
N ASP A 123 -31.79 29.41 19.89
CA ASP A 123 -31.58 28.19 20.67
C ASP A 123 -31.69 26.94 19.81
N LEU A 124 -32.64 26.92 18.86
CA LEU A 124 -32.82 25.85 17.89
C LEU A 124 -31.54 25.62 17.07
N PHE A 125 -31.04 26.66 16.39
CA PHE A 125 -29.84 26.53 15.55
C PHE A 125 -28.56 26.40 16.37
N ALA A 126 -28.51 26.93 17.59
CA ALA A 126 -27.33 26.83 18.45
C ALA A 126 -27.16 25.42 19.03
N SER A 127 -28.26 24.75 19.39
CA SER A 127 -28.19 23.55 20.26
C SER A 127 -28.85 22.29 19.70
N TYR A 128 -29.62 22.37 18.61
CA TYR A 128 -30.43 21.23 18.11
C TYR A 128 -30.17 20.83 16.67
N VAL A 129 -29.48 21.67 15.90
CA VAL A 129 -29.27 21.45 14.47
C VAL A 129 -27.79 21.28 14.18
N GLU A 130 -27.45 20.20 13.48
CA GLU A 130 -26.09 19.99 12.96
C GLU A 130 -25.86 20.89 11.75
N LEU A 131 -25.12 21.99 11.94
CA LEU A 131 -24.87 22.99 10.91
C LEU A 131 -23.59 22.72 10.09
N THR A 132 -22.73 21.80 10.51
CA THR A 132 -21.39 21.58 9.93
C THR A 132 -21.21 20.23 9.21
N GLY A 133 -22.20 19.34 9.28
CA GLY A 133 -22.18 18.02 8.63
C GLY A 133 -22.38 18.06 7.11
N ALA A 134 -21.73 17.14 6.39
CA ALA A 134 -22.00 16.92 4.97
C ALA A 134 -23.25 16.04 4.79
N ALA A 135 -24.17 16.45 3.93
CA ALA A 135 -25.31 15.63 3.53
C ALA A 135 -24.82 14.33 2.86
N THR A 136 -25.08 13.17 3.47
CA THR A 136 -24.79 11.89 2.81
C THR A 136 -25.90 11.55 1.80
N PRO A 137 -25.63 10.74 0.76
CA PRO A 137 -26.69 10.25 -0.14
C PRO A 137 -27.85 9.59 0.60
N ARG A 138 -27.56 8.93 1.73
CA ARG A 138 -28.55 8.31 2.62
C ARG A 138 -29.40 9.35 3.35
N ASN A 139 -28.84 10.52 3.70
CA ASN A 139 -29.55 11.62 4.34
C ASN A 139 -30.47 12.36 3.35
N ILE A 140 -30.11 12.39 2.06
CA ILE A 140 -30.87 13.05 0.98
C ILE A 140 -32.06 12.20 0.52
N GLN A 141 -31.97 10.87 0.62
CA GLN A 141 -32.99 9.93 0.14
C GLN A 141 -34.05 9.56 1.18
N GLN A 142 -34.01 10.11 2.40
CA GLN A 142 -35.05 9.86 3.40
C GLN A 142 -36.27 10.76 3.13
N PRO A 143 -37.50 10.22 3.06
CA PRO A 143 -38.69 10.99 2.66
C PRO A 143 -39.07 12.18 3.56
N ASN A 144 -38.42 12.38 4.72
CA ASN A 144 -38.78 13.39 5.71
C ASN A 144 -37.56 14.20 6.24
N SER A 145 -36.48 14.35 5.47
CA SER A 145 -35.31 15.16 5.87
C SER A 145 -35.26 16.50 5.13
N ALA A 146 -35.22 17.62 5.86
CA ALA A 146 -34.84 18.91 5.31
C ALA A 146 -33.31 19.05 5.42
N THR A 147 -32.61 19.13 4.28
CA THR A 147 -31.14 19.20 4.26
C THR A 147 -30.67 20.57 3.77
N LEU A 148 -30.00 21.33 4.64
CA LEU A 148 -29.33 22.57 4.27
C LEU A 148 -27.95 22.25 3.69
N THR A 149 -27.68 22.62 2.44
CA THR A 149 -26.38 22.37 1.80
C THR A 149 -25.64 23.69 1.60
N TYR A 150 -24.49 23.85 2.26
CA TYR A 150 -23.56 24.95 2.01
C TYR A 150 -22.13 24.51 2.29
N THR A 151 -21.16 25.08 1.56
CA THR A 151 -19.75 24.66 1.65
C THR A 151 -19.08 25.32 2.85
N VAL A 152 -18.67 24.50 3.82
CA VAL A 152 -17.77 24.89 4.92
C VAL A 152 -16.69 23.83 5.04
N GLU A 153 -15.51 24.24 5.49
CA GLU A 153 -14.41 23.36 5.87
C GLU A 153 -14.94 22.26 6.84
N LYS A 154 -14.75 20.97 6.49
CA LYS A 154 -15.31 19.83 7.22
C LYS A 154 -14.80 19.78 8.68
N LYS A 155 -15.62 20.21 9.65
CA LYS A 155 -15.30 20.12 11.07
C LYS A 155 -16.58 19.91 11.88
N GLY A 156 -16.71 18.82 12.65
CA GLY A 156 -17.93 18.51 13.43
C GLY A 156 -18.15 19.43 14.64
N ILE A 157 -19.41 19.65 15.05
CA ILE A 157 -19.78 20.60 16.11
C ILE A 157 -19.09 20.30 17.42
N ALA A 158 -19.17 19.06 17.91
CA ALA A 158 -18.59 18.70 19.21
C ALA A 158 -17.07 18.92 19.23
N SER A 159 -16.36 18.51 18.18
CA SER A 159 -14.91 18.68 18.10
C SER A 159 -14.51 20.16 18.04
N ASN A 160 -15.24 20.99 17.29
CA ASN A 160 -15.00 22.43 17.23
C ASN A 160 -15.30 23.13 18.55
N TYR A 161 -16.45 22.80 19.14
CA TYR A 161 -16.87 23.35 20.42
C TYR A 161 -15.80 23.06 21.48
N LEU A 162 -15.42 21.80 21.65
CA LEU A 162 -14.38 21.39 22.60
C LEU A 162 -13.01 22.00 22.27
N ALA A 163 -12.64 22.13 20.99
CA ALA A 163 -11.38 22.76 20.59
C ALA A 163 -11.34 24.28 20.87
N SER A 164 -12.51 24.93 20.92
CA SER A 164 -12.62 26.35 21.25
C SER A 164 -12.44 26.64 22.74
N LEU A 165 -12.70 25.66 23.60
CA LEU A 165 -12.64 25.86 25.05
C LEU A 165 -11.22 26.19 25.53
N ARG A 166 -11.15 27.08 26.51
CA ARG A 166 -9.93 27.53 27.21
C ARG A 166 -10.06 27.27 28.70
N SER A 167 -8.95 27.32 29.44
CA SER A 167 -9.02 27.29 30.90
C SER A 167 -9.98 28.37 31.42
N GLY A 168 -10.82 28.03 32.40
CA GLY A 168 -11.90 28.88 32.90
C GLY A 168 -13.20 28.82 32.09
N SER A 169 -13.22 28.14 30.93
CA SER A 169 -14.47 27.94 30.19
C SER A 169 -15.42 27.03 30.96
N VAL A 170 -16.72 27.32 30.84
CA VAL A 170 -17.79 26.54 31.45
C VAL A 170 -18.52 25.77 30.36
N LEU A 171 -18.74 24.48 30.56
CA LEU A 171 -19.46 23.62 29.63
C LEU A 171 -20.45 22.70 30.38
N PHE A 172 -21.48 22.27 29.68
CA PHE A 172 -22.43 21.28 30.20
C PHE A 172 -21.94 19.87 29.87
N VAL A 173 -21.89 19.03 30.91
CA VAL A 173 -21.48 17.64 30.79
C VAL A 173 -22.44 16.72 31.53
N SER A 174 -22.55 15.48 31.06
CA SER A 174 -23.27 14.43 31.75
C SER A 174 -22.33 13.23 31.90
N PRO A 175 -21.91 12.89 33.11
CA PRO A 175 -21.27 11.60 33.39
C PRO A 175 -22.24 10.47 33.06
N PHE A 176 -21.79 9.50 32.29
CA PHE A 176 -22.51 8.27 32.00
C PHE A 176 -21.71 7.07 32.50
N PRO A 177 -22.35 6.10 33.17
CA PRO A 177 -21.69 4.86 33.53
C PRO A 177 -21.29 4.08 32.26
N SER A 178 -20.24 3.27 32.38
CA SER A 178 -19.77 2.43 31.27
C SER A 178 -20.81 1.40 30.84
N THR A 179 -20.65 0.88 29.62
CA THR A 179 -21.35 -0.34 29.20
C THR A 179 -20.94 -1.53 30.09
N PRO A 180 -21.80 -2.56 30.23
CA PRO A 180 -21.51 -3.73 31.09
C PRO A 180 -20.25 -4.52 30.69
N HIS A 181 -19.61 -4.21 29.57
CA HIS A 181 -18.50 -4.97 28.99
C HIS A 181 -17.17 -4.21 28.99
N PHE A 182 -17.10 -3.00 29.56
CA PHE A 182 -15.89 -2.17 29.56
C PHE A 182 -15.57 -1.66 30.97
N TYR A 183 -14.97 -2.52 31.80
CA TYR A 183 -14.61 -2.26 33.20
C TYR A 183 -13.32 -3.01 33.56
N LEU A 184 -12.60 -2.54 34.59
CA LEU A 184 -11.52 -3.33 35.20
C LEU A 184 -12.12 -4.51 35.98
N PRO A 185 -11.42 -5.65 36.11
CA PRO A 185 -11.88 -6.75 36.97
C PRO A 185 -12.24 -6.23 38.38
N SER A 186 -13.14 -6.89 39.11
CA SER A 186 -13.39 -6.50 40.51
C SER A 186 -12.18 -6.77 41.40
N ALA A 187 -12.11 -6.18 42.60
CA ALA A 187 -10.90 -6.22 43.44
C ALA A 187 -10.36 -7.63 43.73
N ALA A 188 -11.23 -8.64 43.92
CA ALA A 188 -10.81 -10.03 44.14
C ALA A 188 -10.12 -10.67 42.91
N PRO A 189 -10.68 -10.61 41.69
CA PRO A 189 -10.00 -11.08 40.48
C PRO A 189 -8.86 -10.17 39.97
N GLN A 190 -8.75 -8.90 40.41
CA GLN A 190 -7.66 -8.03 39.96
C GLN A 190 -6.26 -8.52 40.36
N ALA A 191 -6.13 -9.27 41.45
CA ALA A 191 -4.83 -9.83 41.88
C ALA A 191 -4.33 -10.96 40.95
N THR A 192 -5.24 -11.63 40.24
CA THR A 192 -4.94 -12.82 39.44
C THR A 192 -5.26 -12.69 37.95
N THR A 193 -5.98 -11.64 37.55
CA THR A 193 -6.46 -11.44 36.16
C THR A 193 -5.64 -10.35 35.47
N PRO A 194 -4.74 -10.70 34.53
CA PRO A 194 -4.01 -9.72 33.75
C PRO A 194 -4.95 -8.86 32.90
N VAL A 195 -4.58 -7.60 32.68
CA VAL A 195 -5.36 -6.65 31.88
C VAL A 195 -4.59 -6.30 30.59
N ILE A 196 -5.24 -6.41 29.44
CA ILE A 196 -4.67 -5.97 28.16
C ILE A 196 -5.51 -4.82 27.61
N MET A 197 -4.87 -3.68 27.38
CA MET A 197 -5.47 -2.46 26.84
C MET A 197 -4.87 -2.18 25.48
N ILE A 198 -5.71 -1.94 24.47
CA ILE A 198 -5.27 -1.70 23.08
C ILE A 198 -5.90 -0.40 22.58
N ALA A 199 -5.07 0.56 22.23
CA ALA A 199 -5.49 1.92 21.89
C ALA A 199 -4.81 2.43 20.61
N ALA A 200 -5.61 2.76 19.61
CA ALA A 200 -5.15 3.52 18.44
C ALA A 200 -5.42 5.03 18.65
N GLY A 201 -4.38 5.85 18.64
CA GLY A 201 -4.51 7.31 18.71
C GLY A 201 -5.31 7.81 19.93
N ALA A 202 -6.38 8.58 19.71
CA ALA A 202 -7.21 9.15 20.78
C ALA A 202 -8.00 8.11 21.60
N GLY A 203 -8.07 6.85 21.14
CA GLY A 203 -8.62 5.72 21.89
C GLY A 203 -7.87 5.39 23.19
N LEU A 204 -6.75 6.08 23.46
CA LEU A 204 -6.04 6.00 24.74
C LEU A 204 -6.85 6.58 25.92
N ALA A 205 -7.75 7.55 25.65
CA ALA A 205 -8.45 8.31 26.68
C ALA A 205 -9.12 7.43 27.78
N PRO A 206 -9.94 6.41 27.46
CA PRO A 206 -10.57 5.56 28.48
C PRO A 206 -9.55 4.77 29.31
N PHE A 207 -8.48 4.26 28.70
CA PHE A 207 -7.47 3.46 29.41
C PHE A 207 -6.62 4.27 30.38
N ARG A 208 -6.52 5.60 30.19
CA ARG A 208 -5.83 6.46 31.18
C ARG A 208 -6.52 6.42 32.54
N GLY A 209 -7.85 6.35 32.56
CA GLY A 209 -8.61 6.18 33.81
C GLY A 209 -8.26 4.88 34.51
N PHE A 210 -8.21 3.77 33.77
CA PHE A 210 -7.84 2.46 34.31
C PHE A 210 -6.41 2.44 34.87
N ILE A 211 -5.46 3.05 34.17
CA ILE A 211 -4.07 3.12 34.63
C ILE A 211 -3.96 3.99 35.89
N GLN A 212 -4.70 5.09 35.96
CA GLN A 212 -4.75 5.96 37.14
C GLN A 212 -5.35 5.25 38.36
N ASP A 213 -6.47 4.54 38.17
CA ASP A 213 -7.13 3.75 39.21
C ASP A 213 -6.19 2.67 39.76
N ARG A 214 -5.56 1.89 38.87
CA ARG A 214 -4.54 0.90 39.25
C ARG A 214 -3.37 1.53 40.00
N ALA A 215 -2.89 2.71 39.57
CA ALA A 215 -1.81 3.41 40.25
C ALA A 215 -2.22 3.92 41.64
N ILE A 216 -3.51 4.20 41.89
CA ILE A 216 -4.03 4.52 43.23
C ILE A 216 -4.05 3.24 44.09
N SER A 217 -4.60 2.14 43.55
CA SER A 217 -4.68 0.85 44.25
C SER A 217 -3.30 0.29 44.65
N LEU A 218 -2.29 0.42 43.78
CA LEU A 218 -0.91 0.06 44.13
C LEU A 218 -0.34 0.94 45.26
N ARG A 219 -0.67 2.24 45.28
CA ARG A 219 -0.25 3.13 46.38
C ARG A 219 -0.92 2.81 47.71
N SER A 220 -2.14 2.26 47.69
CA SER A 220 -2.82 1.77 48.90
C SER A 220 -2.39 0.37 49.32
N GLY A 221 -1.37 -0.22 48.69
CA GLY A 221 -0.81 -1.52 49.06
C GLY A 221 -1.56 -2.73 48.48
N THR A 222 -2.46 -2.52 47.52
CA THR A 222 -3.21 -3.61 46.88
C THR A 222 -2.33 -4.35 45.88
N THR A 223 -2.34 -5.69 45.93
CA THR A 223 -1.67 -6.54 44.93
C THR A 223 -2.52 -6.64 43.66
N LEU A 224 -1.93 -6.35 42.50
CA LEU A 224 -2.59 -6.40 41.18
C LEU A 224 -1.82 -7.30 40.21
N ALA A 225 -2.53 -8.03 39.37
CA ALA A 225 -1.96 -8.74 38.23
C ALA A 225 -1.40 -7.75 37.18
N PRO A 226 -0.50 -8.20 36.28
CA PRO A 226 0.10 -7.35 35.26
C PRO A 226 -0.93 -6.68 34.35
N ALA A 227 -0.64 -5.45 33.93
CA ALA A 227 -1.40 -4.77 32.89
C ALA A 227 -0.50 -4.35 31.74
N LEU A 228 -0.96 -4.55 30.50
CA LEU A 228 -0.26 -4.18 29.27
C LEU A 228 -1.08 -3.12 28.54
N LEU A 229 -0.43 -2.07 28.05
CA LEU A 229 -1.01 -1.08 27.14
C LEU A 229 -0.28 -1.13 25.82
N PHE A 230 -0.99 -1.45 24.75
CA PHE A 230 -0.52 -1.27 23.37
C PHE A 230 -1.08 0.04 22.83
N PHE A 231 -0.19 0.98 22.48
CA PHE A 231 -0.57 2.36 22.17
C PHE A 231 0.25 2.93 21.02
N GLY A 232 -0.43 3.53 20.04
CA GLY A 232 0.22 4.28 18.96
C GLY A 232 -0.46 4.10 17.61
N TYR A 233 -0.16 5.00 16.67
CA TYR A 233 -0.56 4.93 15.26
C TYR A 233 0.31 5.95 14.50
N HIS A 234 0.67 5.72 13.24
CA HIS A 234 1.52 6.66 12.46
C HIS A 234 2.90 6.95 13.05
N GLY A 235 3.13 8.09 13.70
CA GLY A 235 4.47 8.53 14.11
C GLY A 235 4.50 9.05 15.53
N GLN A 236 5.66 9.07 16.15
CA GLN A 236 5.93 9.44 17.53
C GLN A 236 5.58 10.92 17.72
N LEU A 237 5.98 11.77 16.78
CA LEU A 237 5.63 13.19 16.73
C LEU A 237 4.13 13.43 16.56
N LEU A 238 3.39 12.46 16.02
CA LEU A 238 1.95 12.55 15.78
C LEU A 238 1.12 11.95 16.92
N ASN A 239 1.64 10.93 17.61
CA ASN A 239 0.81 9.99 18.36
C ASN A 239 1.36 9.55 19.71
N ASP A 240 2.58 9.89 20.13
CA ASP A 240 3.09 9.54 21.48
C ASP A 240 2.55 10.49 22.57
N MET A 241 1.23 10.55 22.70
CA MET A 241 0.56 11.44 23.64
C MET A 241 0.81 11.01 25.09
N TYR A 242 1.07 11.98 25.97
CA TYR A 242 1.27 11.78 27.40
C TYR A 242 2.48 10.88 27.77
N ARG A 243 3.53 10.84 26.93
CA ARG A 243 4.75 10.05 27.15
C ARG A 243 5.23 10.08 28.60
N ASP A 244 5.53 11.26 29.14
CA ASP A 244 6.06 11.40 30.52
C ASP A 244 5.14 10.80 31.59
N LYS A 245 3.82 10.94 31.42
CA LYS A 245 2.85 10.38 32.37
C LYS A 245 2.79 8.86 32.25
N LEU A 246 2.80 8.31 31.04
CA LEU A 246 2.79 6.87 30.80
C LEU A 246 4.07 6.21 31.31
N ASP A 247 5.24 6.82 31.10
CA ASP A 247 6.52 6.35 31.63
C ASP A 247 6.52 6.40 33.17
N SER A 248 5.93 7.44 33.77
CA SER A 248 5.74 7.49 35.23
C SER A 248 4.81 6.38 35.75
N PHE A 249 3.76 6.00 35.02
CA PHE A 249 2.91 4.89 35.42
C PHE A 249 3.59 3.54 35.25
N GLU A 250 4.45 3.39 34.25
CA GLU A 250 5.25 2.18 34.03
C GLU A 250 6.28 1.96 35.13
N THR A 251 7.03 3.01 35.52
CA THR A 251 7.94 2.94 36.67
C THR A 251 7.25 2.60 38.00
N LYS A 252 5.96 2.90 38.13
CA LYS A 252 5.12 2.57 39.29
C LYS A 252 4.44 1.20 39.18
N ASN A 253 4.79 0.39 38.18
CA ASN A 253 4.19 -0.92 37.88
C ASN A 253 2.67 -0.89 37.66
N ALA A 254 2.08 0.28 37.36
CA ALA A 254 0.65 0.38 37.11
C ALA A 254 0.27 -0.25 35.76
N VAL A 255 1.17 -0.20 34.77
CA VAL A 255 1.02 -0.74 33.42
C VAL A 255 2.39 -0.91 32.75
N LYS A 256 2.53 -1.85 31.82
CA LYS A 256 3.66 -1.92 30.89
C LYS A 256 3.23 -1.38 29.53
N VAL A 257 3.98 -0.43 28.96
CA VAL A 257 3.55 0.33 27.77
C VAL A 257 4.34 -0.10 26.54
N PHE A 258 3.62 -0.56 25.52
CA PHE A 258 4.15 -0.92 24.20
C PHE A 258 3.74 0.14 23.20
N ARG A 259 4.71 0.91 22.71
CA ARG A 259 4.49 1.97 21.71
C ARG A 259 4.61 1.42 20.30
N ALA A 260 3.63 1.67 19.43
CA ALA A 260 3.60 1.18 18.06
C ALA A 260 3.31 2.31 17.05
N PHE A 261 4.34 2.75 16.33
CA PHE A 261 4.25 3.81 15.31
C PHE A 261 4.62 3.24 13.94
N SER A 262 3.74 3.40 12.94
CA SER A 262 3.89 2.84 11.59
C SER A 262 4.70 3.69 10.59
N ARG A 263 5.20 4.87 10.99
CA ARG A 263 5.83 5.87 10.12
C ARG A 263 7.12 6.48 10.68
N ASP A 264 7.50 6.18 11.93
CA ASP A 264 8.84 6.58 12.39
C ASP A 264 9.84 5.55 11.88
N GLY A 265 10.80 6.02 11.08
CA GLY A 265 11.80 5.20 10.42
C GLY A 265 12.91 4.71 11.35
N ASP A 266 12.59 4.27 12.57
CA ASP A 266 13.59 3.64 13.43
C ASP A 266 13.17 2.26 13.97
N ILE A 267 14.12 1.36 13.82
CA ILE A 267 14.01 -0.09 13.82
C ILE A 267 14.10 -0.59 15.27
N SER A 268 12.98 -0.79 15.98
CA SER A 268 13.02 -1.62 17.21
C SER A 268 11.69 -2.10 17.79
N CYS A 269 10.52 -1.68 17.28
CA CYS A 269 9.27 -2.30 17.75
C CYS A 269 9.00 -3.59 16.96
N LYS A 270 9.53 -4.69 17.49
CA LYS A 270 9.18 -6.06 17.09
C LYS A 270 7.66 -6.17 17.15
N HIS A 271 7.04 -6.24 15.98
CA HIS A 271 5.64 -6.57 15.86
C HIS A 271 5.40 -7.85 16.65
N ALA A 272 4.53 -7.81 17.67
CA ALA A 272 3.90 -9.04 18.12
C ALA A 272 3.15 -9.59 16.89
N PRO A 273 3.45 -10.81 16.45
CA PRO A 273 2.80 -11.38 15.28
C PRO A 273 1.32 -11.61 15.64
N HIS A 274 0.46 -10.68 15.25
CA HIS A 274 -0.91 -11.06 14.97
C HIS A 274 -0.86 -11.96 13.74
N THR A 275 -1.06 -13.25 13.99
CA THR A 275 -1.18 -14.36 13.05
C THR A 275 -2.42 -14.20 12.14
N THR A 276 -2.49 -13.09 11.41
CA THR A 276 -3.05 -13.11 10.05
C THR A 276 -1.88 -13.26 9.11
N MET A 277 -1.72 -14.47 8.60
CA MET A 277 -0.70 -14.81 7.59
C MET A 277 -0.70 -13.72 6.50
N SER A 278 0.48 -13.14 6.22
CA SER A 278 0.66 -12.14 5.17
C SER A 278 -0.10 -12.56 3.92
N SER A 279 -0.84 -11.63 3.30
CA SER A 279 -1.60 -11.91 2.07
C SER A 279 -0.68 -12.42 0.97
N LEU A 280 0.59 -12.00 0.98
CA LEU A 280 1.61 -12.51 0.07
C LEU A 280 1.93 -14.00 0.27
N LEU A 281 1.82 -14.49 1.50
CA LEU A 281 2.15 -15.87 1.85
C LEU A 281 0.98 -16.84 1.64
N GLN A 282 -0.23 -16.32 1.35
CA GLN A 282 -1.37 -17.17 1.06
C GLN A 282 -1.18 -17.94 -0.25
N PRO A 283 -1.56 -19.22 -0.30
CA PRO A 283 -1.48 -19.99 -1.52
C PRO A 283 -2.42 -19.44 -2.59
N VAL A 284 -2.09 -19.72 -3.84
CA VAL A 284 -2.91 -19.34 -5.00
C VAL A 284 -2.79 -20.40 -6.08
N VAL A 285 -3.84 -20.59 -6.88
CA VAL A 285 -3.87 -21.58 -7.96
C VAL A 285 -3.91 -20.86 -9.29
N VAL A 286 -2.87 -21.02 -10.11
CA VAL A 286 -2.84 -20.51 -11.48
C VAL A 286 -3.51 -21.54 -12.39
N GLY A 287 -4.46 -21.07 -13.22
CA GLY A 287 -5.14 -21.92 -14.19
C GLY A 287 -5.93 -23.09 -13.61
N ASN A 288 -6.36 -23.00 -12.34
CA ASN A 288 -7.05 -24.06 -11.58
C ASN A 288 -6.27 -25.37 -11.43
N LYS A 289 -4.96 -25.39 -11.74
CA LYS A 289 -4.13 -26.61 -11.75
C LYS A 289 -2.76 -26.41 -11.11
N LEU A 290 -2.14 -25.24 -11.31
CA LEU A 290 -0.80 -24.97 -10.83
C LEU A 290 -0.87 -24.32 -9.44
N HIS A 291 -0.72 -25.14 -8.41
CA HIS A 291 -0.73 -24.68 -7.02
C HIS A 291 0.60 -24.00 -6.67
N LEU A 292 0.52 -22.72 -6.30
CA LEU A 292 1.64 -21.97 -5.76
C LEU A 292 1.49 -21.84 -4.24
N PRO A 293 2.54 -22.10 -3.44
CA PRO A 293 2.47 -22.05 -1.98
C PRO A 293 2.28 -20.63 -1.44
N ASN A 294 2.58 -19.62 -2.25
CA ASN A 294 2.43 -18.20 -1.93
C ASN A 294 2.33 -17.38 -3.24
N ARG A 295 2.08 -16.08 -3.12
CA ARG A 295 1.88 -15.13 -4.23
C ARG A 295 3.14 -14.40 -4.66
N VAL A 296 4.31 -14.81 -4.15
CA VAL A 296 5.58 -14.15 -4.41
C VAL A 296 6.34 -14.85 -5.52
N VAL A 297 6.66 -14.10 -6.56
CA VAL A 297 7.32 -14.59 -7.78
C VAL A 297 8.75 -14.05 -7.85
N MET A 298 9.71 -14.93 -8.09
CA MET A 298 11.05 -14.54 -8.49
C MET A 298 11.00 -14.06 -9.94
N GLY A 299 11.29 -12.78 -10.16
CA GLY A 299 11.33 -12.20 -11.49
C GLY A 299 12.51 -12.69 -12.31
N SER A 300 12.34 -12.68 -13.64
CA SER A 300 13.43 -12.96 -14.57
C SER A 300 14.55 -11.93 -14.44
N MET A 301 15.78 -12.42 -14.33
CA MET A 301 16.99 -11.62 -14.15
C MET A 301 18.12 -12.24 -14.97
N THR A 302 18.49 -11.63 -16.10
CA THR A 302 19.67 -12.05 -16.88
C THR A 302 20.93 -11.93 -16.04
N ARG A 303 21.75 -13.00 -15.97
CA ARG A 303 22.91 -13.06 -15.06
C ARG A 303 24.27 -13.24 -15.74
N ASN A 304 24.30 -13.54 -17.04
CA ASN A 304 25.52 -13.77 -17.83
C ASN A 304 26.39 -14.90 -17.28
N ARG A 305 25.81 -16.08 -17.04
CA ARG A 305 26.56 -17.22 -16.43
C ARG A 305 26.64 -18.47 -17.29
N CYS A 306 26.01 -18.50 -18.46
CA CYS A 306 26.01 -19.68 -19.33
C CYS A 306 27.26 -19.66 -20.23
N VAL A 307 28.42 -20.01 -19.66
CA VAL A 307 29.73 -19.91 -20.35
C VAL A 307 30.03 -21.08 -21.29
N ASP A 308 29.41 -22.24 -21.06
CA ASP A 308 29.51 -23.41 -21.94
C ASP A 308 28.40 -23.34 -23.00
N ASP A 309 28.72 -22.76 -24.17
CA ASP A 309 27.83 -22.66 -25.34
C ASP A 309 26.42 -22.14 -25.00
N CYS A 310 26.34 -21.16 -24.09
CA CYS A 310 25.08 -20.58 -23.63
C CYS A 310 24.09 -21.61 -23.03
N LYS A 311 24.60 -22.73 -22.51
CA LYS A 311 23.83 -23.73 -21.75
C LYS A 311 23.93 -23.43 -20.24
N PRO A 312 22.85 -23.61 -19.47
CA PRO A 312 22.94 -23.58 -18.01
C PRO A 312 23.79 -24.75 -17.50
N GLY A 313 24.68 -24.46 -16.53
CA GLY A 313 25.57 -25.39 -15.85
C GLY A 313 25.16 -25.66 -14.40
N GLY A 314 26.10 -26.17 -13.60
CA GLY A 314 25.88 -26.56 -12.21
C GLY A 314 25.43 -25.39 -11.32
N GLU A 315 25.98 -24.21 -11.55
CA GLU A 315 25.72 -23.01 -10.77
C GLU A 315 24.29 -22.50 -10.99
N GLN A 316 23.75 -22.59 -12.22
CA GLN A 316 22.36 -22.26 -12.53
C GLN A 316 21.41 -23.26 -11.90
N ILE A 317 21.75 -24.55 -11.94
CA ILE A 317 20.97 -25.61 -11.28
C ILE A 317 20.85 -25.30 -9.78
N GLN A 318 21.98 -25.00 -9.12
CA GLN A 318 21.98 -24.58 -7.71
C GLN A 318 21.18 -23.29 -7.48
N HIS A 319 21.37 -22.29 -8.33
CA HIS A 319 20.73 -20.98 -8.19
C HIS A 319 19.20 -21.05 -8.13
N TYR A 320 18.60 -21.75 -9.08
CA TYR A 320 17.14 -21.87 -9.16
C TYR A 320 16.61 -22.87 -8.14
N SER A 321 17.30 -23.99 -7.90
CA SER A 321 16.86 -25.00 -6.93
C SER A 321 16.89 -24.49 -5.48
N GLU A 322 17.88 -23.70 -5.07
CA GLU A 322 17.91 -23.11 -3.72
C GLU A 322 16.75 -22.13 -3.50
N ARG A 323 16.36 -21.34 -4.50
CA ARG A 323 15.20 -20.43 -4.40
C ARG A 323 13.88 -21.18 -4.34
N ALA A 324 13.78 -22.31 -5.04
CA ALA A 324 12.66 -23.23 -4.93
C ALA A 324 12.58 -23.88 -3.55
N LYS A 325 13.70 -24.41 -3.05
CA LYS A 325 13.85 -25.00 -1.71
C LYS A 325 13.47 -24.04 -0.59
N HIS A 326 13.78 -22.75 -0.76
CA HIS A 326 13.37 -21.70 0.17
C HIS A 326 11.99 -21.09 -0.11
N GLY A 327 11.17 -21.77 -0.92
CA GLY A 327 9.73 -21.59 -0.97
C GLY A 327 9.23 -20.55 -1.96
N ALA A 328 10.04 -20.07 -2.91
CA ALA A 328 9.57 -19.15 -3.95
C ALA A 328 8.27 -19.68 -4.59
N GLY A 329 7.21 -18.86 -4.63
CA GLY A 329 5.89 -19.28 -5.11
C GLY A 329 5.93 -19.70 -6.58
N LEU A 330 6.54 -18.86 -7.42
CA LEU A 330 6.85 -19.14 -8.82
C LEU A 330 8.21 -18.55 -9.16
N ILE A 331 8.98 -19.22 -10.02
CA ILE A 331 10.25 -18.73 -10.56
C ILE A 331 10.05 -18.39 -12.04
N ILE A 332 10.46 -17.22 -12.47
CA ILE A 332 10.64 -16.94 -13.90
C ILE A 332 12.13 -17.02 -14.21
N ALA A 333 12.51 -17.95 -15.09
CA ALA A 333 13.89 -18.09 -15.52
C ALA A 333 14.39 -16.81 -16.21
N GLU A 334 15.70 -16.62 -16.19
CA GLU A 334 16.34 -15.51 -16.89
C GLU A 334 16.00 -15.46 -18.38
N GLY A 335 16.02 -14.26 -18.96
CA GLY A 335 15.74 -14.05 -20.38
C GLY A 335 16.61 -14.95 -21.24
N THR A 336 15.97 -15.81 -22.03
CA THR A 336 16.63 -16.88 -22.79
C THR A 336 16.36 -16.67 -24.27
N PHE A 337 17.41 -16.58 -25.10
CA PHE A 337 17.20 -16.31 -26.52
C PHE A 337 16.64 -17.51 -27.27
N ILE A 338 15.73 -17.21 -28.19
CA ILE A 338 14.99 -18.20 -28.96
C ILE A 338 15.58 -18.46 -30.36
N ASP A 339 16.57 -17.66 -30.75
CA ASP A 339 17.16 -17.71 -32.09
C ASP A 339 18.58 -17.12 -32.09
N TRP A 340 19.42 -17.56 -33.03
CA TRP A 340 20.77 -17.03 -33.20
C TRP A 340 20.74 -15.58 -33.70
N GLN A 341 19.75 -15.23 -34.51
CA GLN A 341 19.42 -13.85 -34.80
C GLN A 341 18.69 -13.28 -33.57
N GLY A 342 19.22 -12.23 -32.94
CA GLY A 342 18.59 -11.69 -31.73
C GLY A 342 19.35 -11.94 -30.43
N CYS A 343 20.49 -12.66 -30.44
CA CYS A 343 21.18 -13.17 -29.25
C CYS A 343 22.43 -12.36 -28.82
N ASP A 344 22.39 -11.05 -29.00
CA ASP A 344 23.46 -10.12 -28.62
C ASP A 344 23.48 -9.83 -27.10
N TRP A 345 23.78 -10.86 -26.30
CA TRP A 345 24.10 -10.70 -24.87
C TRP A 345 25.02 -11.83 -24.39
N LYS A 346 26.24 -11.46 -24.03
CA LYS A 346 27.30 -12.41 -23.68
C LYS A 346 26.88 -13.32 -22.52
N TRP A 347 26.97 -14.64 -22.71
CA TRP A 347 26.65 -15.68 -21.72
C TRP A 347 25.21 -15.67 -21.19
N ALA A 348 24.28 -15.02 -21.90
CA ALA A 348 22.86 -15.28 -21.71
C ALA A 348 22.51 -16.67 -22.26
N PRO A 349 21.54 -17.38 -21.68
CA PRO A 349 21.18 -18.70 -22.14
C PRO A 349 20.44 -18.69 -23.49
N LEU A 350 20.50 -19.83 -24.19
CA LEU A 350 19.76 -20.10 -25.42
C LEU A 350 18.72 -21.22 -25.22
N MET A 351 17.71 -21.26 -26.09
CA MET A 351 16.71 -22.33 -26.21
C MET A 351 16.33 -22.50 -27.70
N ILE A 352 17.23 -23.14 -28.45
CA ILE A 352 17.20 -23.22 -29.93
C ILE A 352 17.37 -24.66 -30.39
N THR A 353 18.30 -25.39 -29.78
CA THR A 353 18.63 -26.78 -30.07
C THR A 353 18.11 -27.72 -28.97
N GLU A 354 18.08 -29.02 -29.26
CA GLU A 354 17.76 -30.02 -28.25
C GLU A 354 18.79 -30.03 -27.11
N ASP A 355 20.07 -29.77 -27.39
CA ASP A 355 21.12 -29.70 -26.36
C ASP A 355 20.86 -28.57 -25.36
N HIS A 356 20.36 -27.41 -25.82
CA HIS A 356 19.91 -26.34 -24.93
C HIS A 356 18.76 -26.83 -24.04
N ALA A 357 17.77 -27.54 -24.63
CA ALA A 357 16.64 -28.08 -23.89
C ALA A 357 17.07 -29.12 -22.84
N GLN A 358 18.02 -30.01 -23.17
CA GLN A 358 18.56 -31.00 -22.23
C GLN A 358 19.35 -30.36 -21.08
N ALA A 359 20.07 -29.26 -21.34
CA ALA A 359 20.72 -28.50 -20.28
C ALA A 359 19.69 -27.85 -19.33
N TRP A 360 18.68 -27.19 -19.88
CA TRP A 360 17.58 -26.60 -19.09
C TRP A 360 16.76 -27.65 -18.33
N LYS A 361 16.61 -28.85 -18.88
CA LYS A 361 15.93 -29.97 -18.20
C LYS A 361 16.56 -30.31 -16.86
N LYS A 362 17.89 -30.17 -16.73
CA LYS A 362 18.58 -30.38 -15.45
C LYS A 362 18.17 -29.32 -14.41
N VAL A 363 17.99 -28.07 -14.84
CA VAL A 363 17.55 -26.97 -13.99
C VAL A 363 16.10 -27.18 -13.53
N THR A 364 15.17 -27.41 -14.46
CA THR A 364 13.75 -27.63 -14.13
C THR A 364 13.57 -28.86 -13.23
N THR A 365 14.29 -29.95 -13.50
CA THR A 365 14.27 -31.16 -12.65
C THR A 365 14.71 -30.84 -11.23
N ALA A 366 15.78 -30.06 -11.05
CA ALA A 366 16.26 -29.68 -9.72
C ALA A 366 15.28 -28.77 -8.98
N VAL A 367 14.63 -27.82 -9.69
CA VAL A 367 13.56 -26.99 -9.12
C VAL A 367 12.36 -27.84 -8.69
N HIS A 368 11.93 -28.77 -9.54
CA HIS A 368 10.79 -29.65 -9.27
C HIS A 368 11.08 -30.64 -8.13
N THR A 369 12.33 -31.10 -8.01
CA THR A 369 12.77 -31.92 -6.87
C THR A 369 12.60 -31.19 -5.54
N GLN A 370 12.76 -29.87 -5.54
CA GLN A 370 12.51 -29.02 -4.37
C GLN A 370 11.03 -28.58 -4.24
N GLY A 371 10.14 -29.09 -5.09
CA GLY A 371 8.71 -28.75 -5.10
C GLY A 371 8.37 -27.41 -5.77
N GLY A 372 9.36 -26.68 -6.28
CA GLY A 372 9.17 -25.38 -6.92
C GLY A 372 8.45 -25.45 -8.26
N LYS A 373 8.11 -24.28 -8.81
CA LYS A 373 7.54 -24.10 -10.16
C LYS A 373 8.35 -23.06 -10.92
N ILE A 374 8.55 -23.29 -12.21
CA ILE A 374 9.41 -22.46 -13.04
C ILE A 374 8.84 -22.21 -14.44
N TYR A 375 8.82 -20.96 -14.85
CA TYR A 375 8.40 -20.52 -16.19
C TYR A 375 9.60 -20.13 -17.03
N PHE A 376 9.49 -20.41 -18.33
CA PHE A 376 10.45 -20.02 -19.36
C PHE A 376 10.20 -18.56 -19.78
N GLN A 377 11.25 -17.76 -20.02
CA GLN A 377 11.10 -16.41 -20.57
C GLN A 377 11.81 -16.30 -21.93
N PRO A 378 11.09 -16.43 -23.06
CA PRO A 378 11.67 -16.27 -24.38
C PRO A 378 12.04 -14.82 -24.66
N TRP A 379 13.22 -14.62 -25.23
CA TRP A 379 13.80 -13.31 -25.49
C TRP A 379 14.32 -13.17 -26.92
N HIS A 380 14.13 -11.99 -27.51
CA HIS A 380 14.72 -11.61 -28.79
C HIS A 380 14.94 -10.09 -28.81
N LEU A 381 16.19 -9.65 -29.04
CA LEU A 381 16.56 -8.23 -28.89
C LEU A 381 16.01 -7.32 -29.98
N GLY A 382 15.80 -7.83 -31.19
CA GLY A 382 15.33 -7.01 -32.32
C GLY A 382 16.37 -5.94 -32.68
N ARG A 383 15.97 -4.67 -32.81
CA ARG A 383 16.90 -3.57 -33.15
C ARG A 383 17.94 -3.21 -32.08
N CYS A 384 17.80 -3.74 -30.86
CA CYS A 384 18.71 -3.48 -29.75
C CYS A 384 19.93 -4.41 -29.84
N GLN A 385 20.59 -4.41 -30.99
CA GLN A 385 21.75 -5.26 -31.29
C GLN A 385 22.86 -4.46 -32.00
N ASN A 386 24.05 -5.05 -32.06
CA ASN A 386 25.16 -4.64 -32.89
C ASN A 386 25.73 -5.87 -33.63
N GLU A 387 25.85 -5.79 -34.95
CA GLU A 387 26.32 -6.90 -35.80
C GLU A 387 27.80 -7.26 -35.57
N GLN A 388 28.59 -6.38 -34.94
CA GLN A 388 29.99 -6.63 -34.63
C GLN A 388 30.20 -7.59 -33.46
N ILE A 389 29.13 -7.99 -32.77
CA ILE A 389 29.22 -8.91 -31.64
C ILE A 389 29.61 -10.30 -32.14
N PRO A 390 30.54 -11.02 -31.48
CA PRO A 390 31.14 -12.25 -32.03
C PRO A 390 30.14 -13.32 -32.45
N ILE A 391 29.07 -13.55 -31.68
CA ILE A 391 28.06 -14.57 -32.01
C ILE A 391 27.27 -14.21 -33.27
N MET A 392 26.99 -12.91 -33.48
CA MET A 392 26.29 -12.41 -34.66
C MET A 392 27.17 -12.54 -35.91
N GLN A 393 28.46 -12.20 -35.79
CA GLN A 393 29.43 -12.36 -36.88
C GLN A 393 29.62 -13.84 -37.26
N ALA A 394 29.80 -14.72 -36.27
CA ALA A 394 30.02 -16.14 -36.48
C ALA A 394 28.84 -16.83 -37.19
N LYS A 395 27.61 -16.37 -36.93
CA LYS A 395 26.39 -16.92 -37.54
C LYS A 395 25.95 -16.18 -38.81
N ASN A 396 26.59 -15.05 -39.13
CA ASN A 396 26.31 -14.21 -40.31
C ASN A 396 24.82 -13.82 -40.43
N HIS A 397 24.19 -13.46 -39.31
CA HIS A 397 22.79 -13.01 -39.28
C HIS A 397 22.68 -11.49 -39.22
N PRO A 398 21.79 -10.87 -40.02
CA PRO A 398 21.56 -9.44 -39.92
C PRO A 398 20.81 -9.09 -38.64
N VAL A 399 21.04 -7.87 -38.14
CA VAL A 399 20.17 -7.27 -37.11
C VAL A 399 18.83 -6.96 -37.75
N VAL A 400 17.75 -7.37 -37.09
CA VAL A 400 16.38 -7.29 -37.62
C VAL A 400 15.44 -6.53 -36.72
N ALA A 401 14.44 -5.89 -37.33
CA ALA A 401 13.46 -5.05 -36.66
C ALA A 401 12.15 -4.97 -37.47
N PRO A 402 11.03 -4.54 -36.87
CA PRO A 402 9.79 -4.29 -37.63
C PRO A 402 9.95 -3.21 -38.70
N SER A 403 10.87 -2.26 -38.53
CA SER A 403 11.21 -1.24 -39.55
C SER A 403 12.70 -0.90 -39.46
N LYS A 404 13.29 -0.36 -40.55
CA LYS A 404 14.70 0.05 -40.62
C LYS A 404 15.01 1.32 -39.80
N ILE A 405 14.77 1.27 -38.49
CA ILE A 405 14.96 2.38 -37.56
C ILE A 405 15.89 1.93 -36.42
N PRO A 406 17.10 2.50 -36.28
CA PRO A 406 18.00 2.19 -35.17
C PRO A 406 17.45 2.67 -33.83
N ALA A 407 17.69 1.91 -32.78
CA ALA A 407 17.43 2.36 -31.41
C ALA A 407 18.46 3.45 -31.03
N ARG A 408 18.01 4.42 -30.24
CA ARG A 408 18.83 5.58 -29.81
C ARG A 408 19.36 5.38 -28.39
N GLY A 409 20.55 5.92 -28.11
CA GLY A 409 20.96 6.30 -26.74
C GLY A 409 21.75 5.28 -25.93
N ASP A 410 21.68 3.98 -26.23
CA ASP A 410 22.40 2.96 -25.47
C ASP A 410 23.74 2.56 -26.14
N LYS A 411 24.77 2.31 -25.31
CA LYS A 411 26.11 1.90 -25.73
C LYS A 411 26.38 0.44 -25.34
N TYR A 412 26.99 -0.33 -26.25
CA TYR A 412 27.45 -1.69 -26.01
C TYR A 412 28.68 -1.67 -25.13
N ARG A 413 28.66 -2.45 -24.05
CA ARG A 413 29.76 -2.51 -23.08
C ARG A 413 30.88 -3.43 -23.52
N ASP A 414 30.53 -4.45 -24.31
CA ASP A 414 31.43 -5.55 -24.67
C ASP A 414 32.15 -5.35 -26.01
N LEU A 415 31.88 -4.23 -26.71
CA LEU A 415 32.53 -3.88 -27.96
C LEU A 415 33.57 -2.77 -27.77
N PRO A 416 34.74 -2.85 -28.45
CA PRO A 416 35.74 -1.78 -28.42
C PRO A 416 35.16 -0.42 -28.80
N GLY A 417 35.47 0.61 -28.02
CA GLY A 417 34.94 1.97 -28.24
C GLY A 417 33.49 2.19 -27.77
N THR A 418 32.83 1.16 -27.25
CA THR A 418 31.44 1.20 -26.75
C THR A 418 30.45 1.80 -27.75
N PRO A 419 30.37 1.27 -29.00
CA PRO A 419 29.46 1.78 -30.02
C PRO A 419 28.00 1.67 -29.57
N GLY A 420 27.12 2.43 -30.22
CA GLY A 420 25.69 2.30 -30.02
C GLY A 420 25.09 1.09 -30.75
N HIS A 421 23.76 1.02 -30.76
CA HIS A 421 23.02 0.12 -31.66
C HIS A 421 23.36 0.37 -33.12
N THR A 422 23.32 -0.68 -33.91
CA THR A 422 23.69 -0.59 -35.31
C THR A 422 22.69 0.18 -36.16
N HIS A 423 23.19 0.82 -37.21
CA HIS A 423 22.39 1.38 -38.30
C HIS A 423 22.12 0.35 -39.41
N ASN A 424 22.83 -0.77 -39.42
CA ASN A 424 22.71 -1.83 -40.41
C ASN A 424 21.55 -2.77 -40.05
N ILE A 425 20.32 -2.29 -40.25
CA ILE A 425 19.09 -3.00 -39.89
C ILE A 425 18.40 -3.53 -41.14
N THR A 426 18.09 -4.82 -41.11
CA THR A 426 17.19 -5.47 -42.07
C THR A 426 15.78 -5.47 -41.51
N GLU A 427 14.82 -5.03 -42.33
CA GLU A 427 13.41 -5.08 -41.92
C GLU A 427 12.90 -6.52 -42.00
N ILE A 428 12.10 -6.92 -41.00
CA ILE A 428 11.45 -8.23 -41.00
C ILE A 428 10.40 -8.24 -42.11
N GLU A 429 10.61 -9.06 -43.14
CA GLU A 429 9.65 -9.16 -44.24
C GLU A 429 8.35 -9.82 -43.78
N ASN A 430 8.46 -11.01 -43.16
CA ASN A 430 7.32 -11.76 -42.64
C ASN A 430 7.40 -11.94 -41.11
N PRO A 431 6.64 -11.16 -40.33
CA PRO A 431 6.62 -11.28 -38.86
C PRO A 431 6.25 -12.68 -38.35
N ARG A 432 5.53 -13.49 -39.13
CA ARG A 432 5.16 -14.86 -38.73
C ARG A 432 6.34 -15.81 -38.62
N ASP A 433 7.45 -15.55 -39.31
CA ASP A 433 8.65 -16.36 -39.17
C ASP A 433 9.21 -16.26 -37.74
N PHE A 434 9.12 -15.07 -37.14
CA PHE A 434 9.51 -14.85 -35.74
C PHE A 434 8.49 -15.43 -34.78
N VAL A 435 7.18 -15.36 -35.08
CA VAL A 435 6.15 -16.08 -34.31
C VAL A 435 6.48 -17.59 -34.25
N ASN A 436 6.91 -18.18 -35.36
CA ASN A 436 7.33 -19.58 -35.41
C ASN A 436 8.62 -19.86 -34.63
N LYS A 437 9.58 -18.92 -34.57
CA LYS A 437 10.74 -19.02 -33.67
C LYS A 437 10.33 -19.07 -32.20
N TYR A 438 9.37 -18.23 -31.78
CA TYR A 438 8.80 -18.30 -30.42
C TYR A 438 8.12 -19.65 -30.16
N ARG A 439 7.33 -20.15 -31.12
CA ARG A 439 6.69 -21.48 -31.03
C ARG A 439 7.70 -22.60 -30.86
N HIS A 440 8.75 -22.63 -31.70
CA HIS A 440 9.79 -23.65 -31.65
C HIS A 440 10.48 -23.69 -30.28
N SER A 441 10.93 -22.53 -29.79
CA SER A 441 11.57 -22.42 -28.49
C SER A 441 10.64 -22.80 -27.33
N ALA A 442 9.35 -22.46 -27.43
CA ALA A 442 8.34 -22.88 -26.46
C ALA A 442 8.16 -24.41 -26.43
N ILE A 443 8.19 -25.08 -27.58
CA ILE A 443 8.12 -26.56 -27.66
C ILE A 443 9.33 -27.17 -26.95
N LEU A 444 10.53 -26.64 -27.19
CA LEU A 444 11.76 -27.08 -26.51
C LEU A 444 11.68 -26.84 -24.99
N ALA A 445 11.22 -25.67 -24.57
CA ALA A 445 11.02 -25.37 -23.16
C ALA A 445 10.01 -26.31 -22.49
N LYS A 446 8.89 -26.63 -23.16
CA LYS A 446 7.93 -27.60 -22.64
C LYS A 446 8.55 -29.00 -22.48
N ARG A 447 9.37 -29.44 -23.44
CA ARG A 447 10.12 -30.71 -23.34
C ARG A 447 11.19 -30.68 -22.24
N ALA A 448 11.79 -29.53 -22.01
CA ALA A 448 12.70 -29.30 -20.90
C ALA A 448 11.99 -29.28 -19.53
N GLY A 449 10.65 -29.35 -19.49
CA GLY A 449 9.90 -29.48 -18.23
C GLY A 449 9.57 -28.15 -17.54
N PHE A 450 9.51 -27.03 -18.28
CA PHE A 450 8.96 -25.80 -17.71
C PHE A 450 7.44 -25.93 -17.46
N ASP A 451 6.94 -25.31 -16.38
CA ASP A 451 5.53 -25.36 -15.97
C ASP A 451 4.64 -24.38 -16.76
N GLY A 452 5.26 -23.43 -17.45
CA GLY A 452 4.60 -22.35 -18.18
C GLY A 452 5.61 -21.41 -18.81
N ILE A 453 5.13 -20.26 -19.30
CA ILE A 453 5.95 -19.32 -20.06
C ILE A 453 5.58 -17.87 -19.75
N GLU A 454 6.57 -16.98 -19.64
CA GLU A 454 6.38 -15.52 -19.57
C GLU A 454 6.93 -14.86 -20.84
N LEU A 455 6.07 -14.37 -21.74
CA LEU A 455 6.53 -13.59 -22.89
C LEU A 455 7.06 -12.23 -22.43
N LEU A 456 8.33 -11.96 -22.71
CA LEU A 456 8.95 -10.66 -22.46
C LEU A 456 8.54 -9.64 -23.55
N ALA A 457 7.51 -8.85 -23.28
CA ALA A 457 6.97 -7.81 -24.15
C ALA A 457 7.20 -6.38 -23.61
N GLN A 458 8.39 -6.16 -23.04
CA GLN A 458 8.87 -4.88 -22.52
C GLN A 458 10.40 -4.78 -22.75
N GLY A 459 11.02 -3.68 -22.33
CA GLY A 459 12.48 -3.47 -22.41
C GLY A 459 12.96 -2.99 -23.77
N GLY A 460 12.09 -2.50 -24.63
CA GLY A 460 12.38 -2.13 -26.01
C GLY A 460 12.79 -3.29 -26.91
N TYR A 461 12.53 -4.55 -26.50
CA TYR A 461 12.86 -5.75 -27.27
C TYR A 461 11.82 -6.05 -28.36
N LEU A 462 12.08 -7.07 -29.19
CA LEU A 462 11.34 -7.30 -30.44
C LEU A 462 9.81 -7.24 -30.29
N PRO A 463 9.14 -7.88 -29.31
CA PRO A 463 7.69 -7.78 -29.19
C PRO A 463 7.22 -6.34 -28.92
N GLN A 464 7.92 -5.58 -28.08
CA GLN A 464 7.58 -4.18 -27.82
C GLN A 464 7.94 -3.26 -28.99
N GLN A 465 8.96 -3.61 -29.80
CA GLN A 465 9.27 -2.87 -31.02
C GLN A 465 8.09 -2.88 -32.00
N PHE A 466 7.35 -4.00 -32.11
CA PHE A 466 6.13 -4.04 -32.91
C PHE A 466 5.01 -3.15 -32.33
N LEU A 467 4.91 -3.01 -31.00
CA LEU A 467 3.92 -2.13 -30.37
C LEU A 467 4.20 -0.64 -30.59
N ASN A 468 5.47 -0.27 -30.71
CA ASN A 468 5.93 1.09 -30.53
C ASN A 468 6.05 1.84 -31.87
N SER A 469 5.38 3.00 -32.00
CA SER A 469 5.41 3.84 -33.21
C SER A 469 6.80 4.35 -33.61
N ARG A 470 7.76 4.41 -32.67
CA ARG A 470 9.16 4.80 -32.92
C ARG A 470 10.03 3.70 -33.50
N ALA A 471 9.58 2.46 -33.41
CA ALA A 471 10.28 1.29 -33.94
C ALA A 471 9.55 0.66 -35.13
N ASN A 472 8.22 0.86 -35.22
CA ASN A 472 7.36 0.26 -36.22
C ASN A 472 6.57 1.32 -36.99
N ILE A 473 7.02 1.60 -38.21
CA ILE A 473 6.36 2.46 -39.19
C ILE A 473 5.82 1.66 -40.38
N ARG A 474 5.61 0.35 -40.21
CA ARG A 474 5.09 -0.52 -41.26
C ARG A 474 3.71 -0.06 -41.69
N THR A 475 3.39 -0.29 -42.96
CA THR A 475 2.08 0.01 -43.57
C THR A 475 1.24 -1.23 -43.83
N ASP A 476 1.75 -2.42 -43.47
CA ASP A 476 1.06 -3.70 -43.61
C ASP A 476 0.20 -4.05 -42.38
N ALA A 477 -0.23 -5.30 -42.29
CA ALA A 477 -1.06 -5.80 -41.19
C ALA A 477 -0.38 -5.77 -39.80
N TYR A 478 0.92 -5.46 -39.71
CA TYR A 478 1.68 -5.41 -38.47
C TYR A 478 2.08 -3.99 -38.05
N GLY A 479 1.71 -2.94 -38.78
CA GLY A 479 1.97 -1.55 -38.41
C GLY A 479 0.83 -0.57 -38.71
N GLY A 480 1.11 0.72 -38.49
CA GLY A 480 0.12 1.79 -38.62
C GLY A 480 -0.82 1.83 -37.42
N SER A 481 -1.96 1.14 -37.49
CA SER A 481 -3.00 1.19 -36.44
C SER A 481 -2.58 0.48 -35.15
N VAL A 482 -3.21 0.86 -34.02
CA VAL A 482 -3.03 0.18 -32.71
C VAL A 482 -3.28 -1.32 -32.82
N VAL A 483 -4.36 -1.72 -33.52
CA VAL A 483 -4.73 -3.12 -33.74
C VAL A 483 -3.61 -3.89 -34.43
N ASN A 484 -3.04 -3.31 -35.50
CA ASN A 484 -1.97 -3.94 -36.27
C ASN A 484 -0.66 -4.02 -35.47
N ARG A 485 -0.30 -2.96 -34.72
CA ARG A 485 0.89 -2.97 -33.87
C ARG A 485 0.80 -4.02 -32.75
N CYS A 486 -0.39 -4.27 -32.21
CA CYS A 486 -0.62 -5.34 -31.23
C CYS A 486 -0.61 -6.74 -31.84
N ARG A 487 -0.80 -6.89 -33.16
CA ARG A 487 -0.98 -8.19 -33.83
C ARG A 487 0.15 -9.17 -33.57
N PHE A 488 1.40 -8.71 -33.64
CA PHE A 488 2.56 -9.58 -33.42
C PHE A 488 2.53 -10.24 -32.05
N ILE A 489 2.30 -9.46 -30.99
CA ILE A 489 2.23 -9.99 -29.62
C ILE A 489 1.05 -10.95 -29.45
N LEU A 490 -0.10 -10.62 -30.05
CA LEU A 490 -1.29 -11.48 -29.97
C LEU A 490 -1.06 -12.81 -30.69
N GLU A 491 -0.47 -12.81 -31.88
CA GLU A 491 -0.12 -14.04 -32.60
C GLU A 491 0.93 -14.86 -31.84
N VAL A 492 1.95 -14.23 -31.23
CA VAL A 492 2.89 -14.93 -30.34
C VAL A 492 2.14 -15.52 -29.13
N SER A 493 1.24 -14.77 -28.51
CA SER A 493 0.47 -15.24 -27.35
C SER A 493 -0.37 -16.48 -27.71
N ASP A 494 -0.98 -16.48 -28.90
CA ASP A 494 -1.79 -17.59 -29.40
C ASP A 494 -0.94 -18.86 -29.59
N VAL A 495 0.24 -18.77 -30.22
CA VAL A 495 1.11 -19.95 -30.39
C VAL A 495 1.70 -20.45 -29.08
N LEU A 496 1.96 -19.56 -28.12
CA LEU A 496 2.40 -19.97 -26.78
C LEU A 496 1.28 -20.68 -26.02
N ALA A 497 0.04 -20.22 -26.15
CA ALA A 497 -1.14 -20.85 -25.57
C ALA A 497 -1.43 -22.22 -26.18
N GLU A 498 -1.18 -22.42 -27.48
CA GLU A 498 -1.26 -23.75 -28.11
C GLU A 498 -0.23 -24.73 -27.51
N VAL A 499 0.95 -24.25 -27.15
CA VAL A 499 2.02 -25.10 -26.58
C VAL A 499 1.77 -25.39 -25.11
N PHE A 500 1.55 -24.37 -24.27
CA PHE A 500 1.47 -24.55 -22.82
C PHE A 500 0.04 -24.69 -22.29
N GLY A 501 -0.96 -24.17 -22.99
CA GLY A 501 -2.28 -23.86 -22.45
C GLY A 501 -2.33 -22.38 -22.04
N SER A 502 -3.40 -21.66 -22.41
CA SER A 502 -3.48 -20.20 -22.21
C SER A 502 -3.37 -19.84 -20.72
N GLU A 503 -3.83 -20.71 -19.83
CA GLU A 503 -3.81 -20.51 -18.39
C GLU A 503 -2.40 -20.51 -17.76
N PHE A 504 -1.38 -20.99 -18.49
CA PHE A 504 0.03 -21.01 -18.06
C PHE A 504 0.92 -20.08 -18.88
N VAL A 505 0.30 -19.21 -19.69
CA VAL A 505 0.97 -18.12 -20.39
C VAL A 505 0.86 -16.85 -19.53
N CYS A 506 2.01 -16.27 -19.25
CA CYS A 506 2.18 -14.94 -18.69
C CYS A 506 2.65 -13.99 -19.80
N ILE A 507 2.09 -12.78 -19.88
CA ILE A 507 2.57 -11.74 -20.79
C ILE A 507 3.05 -10.55 -19.98
N LYS A 508 4.36 -10.27 -20.05
CA LYS A 508 5.00 -9.18 -19.29
C LYS A 508 5.14 -7.92 -20.12
N ILE A 509 4.47 -6.86 -19.69
CA ILE A 509 4.39 -5.58 -20.39
C ILE A 509 4.71 -4.42 -19.45
N CYS A 510 5.18 -3.32 -20.03
CA CYS A 510 5.52 -2.10 -19.31
C CYS A 510 4.95 -0.89 -20.04
N PRO A 511 3.77 -0.38 -19.65
CA PRO A 511 3.18 0.78 -20.33
C PRO A 511 4.05 2.04 -20.24
N THR A 512 4.73 2.24 -19.11
CA THR A 512 5.56 3.41 -18.84
C THR A 512 7.01 3.25 -19.28
N ASP A 513 7.32 2.25 -20.12
CA ASP A 513 8.71 1.97 -20.48
C ASP A 513 9.41 3.14 -21.17
N GLN A 514 10.72 3.16 -21.03
CA GLN A 514 11.61 4.15 -21.63
C GLN A 514 12.98 3.57 -22.01
N THR A 515 13.27 2.33 -21.58
CA THR A 515 14.52 1.64 -21.89
C THR A 515 14.62 1.38 -23.40
N ASN A 516 15.83 1.40 -23.97
CA ASN A 516 16.07 0.99 -25.35
C ASN A 516 15.19 1.74 -26.38
N ASP A 517 15.06 3.06 -26.20
CA ASP A 517 14.28 3.96 -27.07
C ASP A 517 12.79 3.58 -27.21
N SER A 518 12.18 3.07 -26.14
CA SER A 518 10.78 2.60 -26.11
C SER A 518 9.75 3.61 -25.60
N VAL A 519 10.16 4.84 -25.29
CA VAL A 519 9.24 5.88 -24.77
C VAL A 519 8.20 6.28 -25.83
N VAL A 520 6.94 6.46 -25.46
CA VAL A 520 5.87 7.02 -26.32
C VAL A 520 5.06 8.07 -25.56
N THR A 521 4.18 8.78 -26.26
CA THR A 521 3.29 9.77 -25.63
C THR A 521 2.32 9.07 -24.67
N TYR A 522 1.79 9.83 -23.71
CA TYR A 522 0.80 9.30 -22.76
C TYR A 522 -0.45 8.77 -23.49
N GLU A 523 -0.93 9.48 -24.51
CA GLU A 523 -2.09 9.09 -25.31
C GLU A 523 -1.84 7.79 -26.08
N GLU A 524 -0.72 7.68 -26.81
CA GLU A 524 -0.40 6.46 -27.54
C GLU A 524 -0.26 5.26 -26.59
N MET A 525 0.40 5.46 -25.44
CA MET A 525 0.53 4.44 -24.40
C MET A 525 -0.86 3.97 -23.92
N LYS A 526 -1.78 4.90 -23.64
CA LYS A 526 -3.14 4.58 -23.20
C LYS A 526 -3.88 3.76 -24.24
N ASP A 527 -3.82 4.14 -25.51
CA ASP A 527 -4.53 3.43 -26.58
C ASP A 527 -3.99 2.02 -26.81
N VAL A 528 -2.67 1.90 -26.95
CA VAL A 528 -1.99 0.63 -27.24
C VAL A 528 -2.21 -0.38 -26.13
N TYR A 529 -1.93 0.00 -24.88
CA TYR A 529 -2.01 -0.94 -23.76
C TYR A 529 -3.45 -1.23 -23.36
N THR A 530 -4.40 -0.30 -23.53
CA THR A 530 -5.83 -0.60 -23.33
C THR A 530 -6.32 -1.65 -24.33
N HIS A 531 -5.96 -1.50 -25.61
CA HIS A 531 -6.33 -2.47 -26.65
C HIS A 531 -5.68 -3.83 -26.39
N LEU A 532 -4.36 -3.85 -26.19
CA LEU A 532 -3.59 -5.08 -25.96
C LEU A 532 -4.13 -5.87 -24.76
N ILE A 533 -4.32 -5.22 -23.60
CA ILE A 533 -4.76 -5.90 -22.38
C ILE A 533 -6.16 -6.50 -22.56
N LYS A 534 -7.09 -5.76 -23.18
CA LYS A 534 -8.43 -6.29 -23.47
C LYS A 534 -8.37 -7.52 -24.37
N GLU A 535 -7.51 -7.50 -25.40
CA GLU A 535 -7.33 -8.63 -26.31
C GLU A 535 -6.66 -9.85 -25.66
N LEU A 536 -5.74 -9.64 -24.72
CA LEU A 536 -5.12 -10.71 -23.92
C LEU A 536 -6.13 -11.34 -22.94
N VAL A 537 -6.96 -10.53 -22.28
CA VAL A 537 -8.02 -11.02 -21.38
C VAL A 537 -9.08 -11.81 -22.15
N LYS A 538 -9.48 -11.35 -23.34
CA LYS A 538 -10.38 -12.10 -24.24
C LYS A 538 -9.80 -13.47 -24.63
N ARG A 539 -8.48 -13.56 -24.81
CA ARG A 539 -7.75 -14.81 -25.08
C ARG A 539 -7.56 -15.69 -23.84
N ARG A 540 -8.03 -15.26 -22.67
CA ARG A 540 -7.92 -15.99 -21.39
C ARG A 540 -6.47 -16.34 -21.06
N ILE A 541 -5.56 -15.41 -21.35
CA ILE A 541 -4.16 -15.50 -20.93
C ILE A 541 -4.11 -15.54 -19.40
N GLY A 542 -3.39 -16.51 -18.84
CA GLY A 542 -3.43 -16.82 -17.42
C GLY A 542 -2.93 -15.70 -16.53
N ILE A 543 -1.85 -15.02 -16.93
CA ILE A 543 -1.24 -13.95 -16.15
C ILE A 543 -0.91 -12.75 -17.06
N ILE A 544 -1.27 -11.55 -16.64
CA ILE A 544 -0.76 -10.31 -17.23
C ILE A 544 0.13 -9.64 -16.18
N ASN A 545 1.43 -9.53 -16.50
CA ASN A 545 2.43 -8.94 -15.62
C ASN A 545 2.69 -7.48 -16.02
N LEU A 546 2.21 -6.54 -15.19
CA LEU A 546 2.37 -5.11 -15.38
C LEU A 546 3.59 -4.59 -14.61
N SER A 547 4.60 -4.17 -15.36
CA SER A 547 5.74 -3.43 -14.82
C SER A 547 5.42 -1.93 -14.74
N ARG A 548 5.83 -1.30 -13.64
CA ARG A 548 5.79 0.16 -13.45
C ARG A 548 7.12 0.87 -13.69
N ARG A 549 8.08 0.22 -14.35
CA ARG A 549 9.36 0.85 -14.72
C ARG A 549 9.11 2.14 -15.52
N GLY A 550 9.85 3.20 -15.19
CA GLY A 550 9.72 4.51 -15.85
C GLY A 550 8.58 5.38 -15.32
N ALA A 551 7.79 4.90 -14.35
CA ALA A 551 6.93 5.74 -13.52
C ALA A 551 7.71 6.29 -12.30
N ASN A 552 7.30 7.44 -11.78
CA ASN A 552 7.98 8.13 -10.68
C ASN A 552 7.70 7.45 -9.33
N HIS A 553 8.34 6.31 -9.06
CA HIS A 553 8.32 5.64 -7.76
C HIS A 553 9.76 5.44 -7.27
N ASN A 554 10.14 6.14 -6.20
CA ASN A 554 11.43 5.93 -5.54
C ASN A 554 11.19 5.16 -4.23
N THR A 555 11.44 3.85 -4.25
CA THR A 555 11.33 3.00 -3.05
C THR A 555 12.68 2.74 -2.37
N GLY A 556 13.74 3.43 -2.79
CA GLY A 556 15.05 3.33 -2.15
C GLY A 556 15.82 2.03 -2.41
N THR A 557 15.31 1.13 -3.27
CA THR A 557 16.03 -0.13 -3.61
C THR A 557 17.12 0.05 -4.68
N GLY A 558 17.48 1.30 -4.98
CA GLY A 558 18.41 1.72 -6.03
C GLY A 558 17.80 1.68 -7.44
N ASP A 559 18.61 1.93 -8.47
CA ASP A 559 18.35 1.52 -9.86
C ASP A 559 19.72 1.11 -10.42
N PHE A 560 19.82 -0.08 -11.04
CA PHE A 560 21.09 -0.53 -11.62
C PHE A 560 21.58 0.43 -12.72
N PHE A 561 20.66 1.03 -13.47
CA PHE A 561 20.98 1.99 -14.52
C PHE A 561 21.01 3.44 -14.00
N GLY A 562 20.91 3.64 -12.68
CA GLY A 562 20.76 4.96 -12.07
C GLY A 562 19.34 5.53 -12.25
N ASN A 563 19.08 6.70 -11.67
CA ASN A 563 17.76 7.32 -11.73
C ASN A 563 17.48 7.81 -13.17
N THR A 564 16.89 6.95 -14.00
CA THR A 564 16.61 7.30 -15.40
C THR A 564 15.46 8.30 -15.47
N THR A 565 15.77 9.54 -15.83
CA THR A 565 14.76 10.59 -16.01
C THR A 565 14.02 10.35 -17.31
N ARG A 566 12.70 10.46 -17.27
CA ARG A 566 11.87 10.31 -18.47
C ARG A 566 12.24 11.36 -19.52
N PRO A 567 12.42 11.00 -20.80
CA PRO A 567 12.82 11.96 -21.83
C PRO A 567 11.85 13.15 -21.96
N ASN A 568 12.40 14.33 -22.20
CA ASN A 568 11.61 15.54 -22.47
C ASN A 568 10.62 15.33 -23.61
N GLY A 569 9.41 15.86 -23.47
CA GLY A 569 8.33 15.72 -24.45
C GLY A 569 7.44 14.49 -24.25
N PHE A 570 7.75 13.62 -23.29
CA PHE A 570 6.93 12.45 -22.98
C PHE A 570 6.48 12.41 -21.50
N PRO A 571 5.87 13.47 -20.96
CA PRO A 571 5.48 13.49 -19.55
C PRO A 571 4.43 12.41 -19.23
N LEU A 572 4.44 11.93 -17.99
CA LEU A 572 3.34 11.19 -17.39
C LEU A 572 2.58 12.11 -16.43
N PRO A 573 1.28 11.87 -16.19
CA PRO A 573 0.57 12.55 -15.11
C PRO A 573 1.30 12.38 -13.76
N LEU A 574 1.20 13.39 -12.89
CA LEU A 574 1.83 13.33 -11.57
C LEU A 574 1.24 12.15 -10.77
N GLY A 575 2.11 11.29 -10.24
CA GLY A 575 1.70 10.11 -9.46
C GLY A 575 1.08 9.00 -10.30
N TYR A 576 1.27 9.00 -11.62
CA TYR A 576 0.76 7.96 -12.49
C TYR A 576 1.39 6.58 -12.18
N ASP A 577 0.54 5.59 -11.90
CA ASP A 577 0.91 4.20 -11.74
C ASP A 577 0.15 3.34 -12.76
N PRO A 578 0.85 2.67 -13.72
CA PRO A 578 0.20 1.87 -14.75
C PRO A 578 -0.53 0.65 -14.18
N VAL A 579 -0.12 0.14 -13.02
CA VAL A 579 -0.79 -1.01 -12.38
C VAL A 579 -2.15 -0.61 -11.84
N ILE A 580 -2.28 0.61 -11.31
CA ILE A 580 -3.56 1.13 -10.83
C ILE A 580 -4.48 1.51 -11.98
N ASP A 581 -3.94 2.09 -13.06
CA ASP A 581 -4.73 2.51 -14.22
C ASP A 581 -5.23 1.31 -15.05
N PHE A 582 -4.34 0.38 -15.41
CA PHE A 582 -4.70 -0.76 -16.24
C PHE A 582 -5.16 -2.00 -15.45
N GLY A 583 -4.89 -2.05 -14.15
CA GLY A 583 -5.26 -3.18 -13.29
C GLY A 583 -6.73 -3.59 -13.39
N PRO A 584 -7.71 -2.66 -13.38
CA PRO A 584 -9.12 -2.98 -13.55
C PRO A 584 -9.49 -3.63 -14.89
N LEU A 585 -8.66 -3.50 -15.94
CA LEU A 585 -8.87 -4.22 -17.20
C LEU A 585 -8.52 -5.70 -17.11
N VAL A 586 -7.63 -6.07 -16.17
CA VAL A 586 -7.20 -7.44 -15.92
C VAL A 586 -7.97 -8.05 -14.76
N LYS A 587 -8.11 -7.31 -13.66
CA LYS A 587 -8.65 -7.81 -12.40
C LYS A 587 -10.03 -7.22 -12.12
N PHE A 588 -11.04 -8.05 -12.31
CA PHE A 588 -12.45 -7.76 -12.02
C PHE A 588 -13.15 -9.09 -11.65
N PRO A 589 -14.33 -9.04 -11.02
CA PRO A 589 -15.08 -10.25 -10.69
C PRO A 589 -15.31 -11.15 -11.92
N GLY A 590 -14.84 -12.40 -11.86
CA GLY A 590 -14.96 -13.35 -12.97
C GLY A 590 -13.91 -13.21 -14.07
N SER A 591 -12.87 -12.39 -13.88
CA SER A 591 -11.78 -12.30 -14.86
C SER A 591 -11.12 -13.68 -15.09
N PRO A 592 -10.84 -14.07 -16.35
CA PRO A 592 -10.09 -15.27 -16.67
C PRO A 592 -8.58 -15.12 -16.46
N SER A 593 -8.10 -13.91 -16.16
CA SER A 593 -6.69 -13.56 -16.07
C SER A 593 -6.34 -13.08 -14.67
N MET A 594 -5.17 -13.48 -14.18
CA MET A 594 -4.58 -12.98 -12.95
C MET A 594 -3.72 -11.75 -13.22
N LEU A 595 -3.73 -10.79 -12.29
CA LEU A 595 -2.87 -9.61 -12.37
C LEU A 595 -1.61 -9.80 -11.51
N MET A 596 -0.46 -9.72 -12.18
CA MET A 596 0.85 -9.68 -11.53
C MET A 596 1.45 -8.28 -11.67
N ALA A 597 2.08 -7.77 -10.62
CA ALA A 597 2.81 -6.51 -10.68
C ALA A 597 4.32 -6.73 -10.54
N ASN A 598 5.09 -5.84 -11.17
CA ASN A 598 6.54 -5.86 -11.14
C ASN A 598 7.11 -4.43 -11.04
N TYR A 599 8.37 -4.36 -10.60
CA TYR A 599 9.22 -3.17 -10.49
C TYR A 599 9.02 -2.37 -9.20
N ASP A 600 10.04 -2.39 -8.33
CA ASP A 600 10.18 -1.51 -7.17
C ASP A 600 9.07 -1.57 -6.11
N TYR A 601 8.37 -2.70 -5.96
CA TYR A 601 7.43 -2.89 -4.85
C TYR A 601 8.16 -3.18 -3.54
N THR A 602 7.64 -2.63 -2.43
CA THR A 602 7.99 -3.11 -1.09
C THR A 602 7.10 -4.27 -0.67
N VAL A 603 7.52 -5.04 0.34
CA VAL A 603 6.70 -6.12 0.91
C VAL A 603 5.37 -5.58 1.42
N ASP A 604 5.37 -4.45 2.13
CA ASP A 604 4.16 -3.85 2.68
C ASP A 604 3.19 -3.35 1.61
N GLU A 605 3.71 -2.69 0.57
CA GLU A 605 2.90 -2.21 -0.55
C GLU A 605 2.25 -3.39 -1.28
N ALA A 606 3.04 -4.42 -1.61
CA ALA A 606 2.54 -5.61 -2.27
C ALA A 606 1.52 -6.36 -1.40
N ASN A 607 1.80 -6.54 -0.11
CA ASN A 607 0.91 -7.19 0.83
C ASN A 607 -0.44 -6.47 0.93
N ARG A 608 -0.42 -5.14 1.01
CA ARG A 608 -1.63 -4.31 1.01
C ARG A 608 -2.43 -4.47 -0.28
N LEU A 609 -1.78 -4.38 -1.45
CA LEU A 609 -2.48 -4.47 -2.74
C LEU A 609 -3.07 -5.86 -2.99
N VAL A 610 -2.39 -6.93 -2.57
CA VAL A 610 -2.95 -8.28 -2.61
C VAL A 610 -4.13 -8.41 -1.63
N GLY A 611 -4.00 -7.91 -0.40
CA GLY A 611 -5.07 -7.94 0.60
C GLY A 611 -6.32 -7.14 0.21
N GLU A 612 -6.14 -6.04 -0.53
CA GLU A 612 -7.22 -5.24 -1.12
C GLU A 612 -7.84 -5.90 -2.37
N GLY A 613 -7.33 -7.05 -2.81
CA GLY A 613 -7.79 -7.71 -4.04
C GLY A 613 -7.47 -6.92 -5.30
N LYS A 614 -6.42 -6.09 -5.29
CA LYS A 614 -5.93 -5.34 -6.47
C LYS A 614 -4.85 -6.09 -7.23
N LEU A 615 -4.16 -7.03 -6.61
CA LEU A 615 -3.16 -7.89 -7.24
C LEU A 615 -3.43 -9.35 -6.90
N ASP A 616 -3.03 -10.26 -7.78
CA ASP A 616 -3.00 -11.69 -7.51
C ASP A 616 -1.60 -12.16 -7.12
N LEU A 617 -0.58 -11.62 -7.77
CA LEU A 617 0.81 -12.02 -7.66
C LEU A 617 1.71 -10.79 -7.62
N ILE A 618 2.87 -10.91 -6.97
CA ILE A 618 3.91 -9.88 -6.97
C ILE A 618 5.25 -10.47 -7.40
N THR A 619 5.93 -9.77 -8.31
CA THR A 619 7.29 -10.10 -8.72
C THR A 619 8.32 -9.30 -7.93
N PHE A 620 9.32 -9.98 -7.35
CA PHE A 620 10.56 -9.35 -6.89
C PHE A 620 11.74 -9.81 -7.76
N GLY A 621 12.54 -8.87 -8.25
CA GLY A 621 13.80 -9.15 -8.95
C GLY A 621 14.97 -9.08 -7.98
N ARG A 622 15.51 -7.87 -7.78
CA ARG A 622 16.70 -7.60 -6.95
C ARG A 622 16.71 -8.28 -5.57
N PRO A 623 15.60 -8.30 -4.79
CA PRO A 623 15.58 -9.06 -3.54
C PRO A 623 16.02 -10.51 -3.70
N PHE A 624 15.59 -11.20 -4.76
CA PHE A 624 16.00 -12.59 -5.05
C PHE A 624 17.44 -12.73 -5.54
N ILE A 625 18.14 -11.66 -5.91
CA ILE A 625 19.57 -11.74 -6.22
C ILE A 625 20.35 -12.03 -4.94
N TYR A 626 20.11 -11.26 -3.89
CA TYR A 626 20.89 -11.29 -2.63
C TYR A 626 20.28 -12.16 -1.54
N ASN A 627 19.03 -12.59 -1.73
CA ASN A 627 18.29 -13.36 -0.75
C ASN A 627 17.72 -14.58 -1.46
N PRO A 628 18.35 -15.76 -1.37
CA PRO A 628 17.72 -16.99 -1.84
C PRO A 628 16.44 -17.32 -1.05
N ASP A 629 16.32 -16.80 0.18
CA ASP A 629 15.28 -17.08 1.16
C ASP A 629 14.28 -15.93 1.39
N VAL A 630 13.95 -15.19 0.32
CA VAL A 630 12.97 -14.08 0.36
C VAL A 630 11.70 -14.43 1.13
N ILE A 631 11.16 -15.63 0.93
CA ILE A 631 9.90 -16.06 1.55
C ILE A 631 10.05 -16.22 3.07
N PHE A 632 11.13 -16.87 3.50
CA PHE A 632 11.45 -17.01 4.93
C PHE A 632 11.59 -15.62 5.58
N ARG A 633 12.24 -14.70 4.89
CA ARG A 633 12.40 -13.32 5.36
C ARG A 633 11.07 -12.58 5.49
N ILE A 634 10.19 -12.68 4.49
CA ILE A 634 8.83 -12.12 4.55
C ILE A 634 8.05 -12.73 5.73
N GLN A 635 8.09 -14.06 5.88
CA GLN A 635 7.39 -14.78 6.94
C GLN A 635 7.81 -14.35 8.35
N HIS A 636 9.09 -14.09 8.55
CA HIS A 636 9.66 -13.73 9.85
C HIS A 636 9.91 -12.23 10.01
N SER A 637 9.42 -11.41 9.07
CA SER A 637 9.65 -9.95 9.05
C SER A 637 11.14 -9.58 9.16
N ILE A 638 12.00 -10.37 8.52
CA ILE A 638 13.44 -10.12 8.43
C ILE A 638 13.68 -9.21 7.22
N PRO A 639 14.43 -8.10 7.37
CA PRO A 639 14.80 -7.27 6.23
C PRO A 639 15.55 -8.05 5.15
N PHE A 640 15.36 -7.65 3.89
CA PHE A 640 16.20 -8.15 2.80
C PHE A 640 17.64 -7.64 2.96
N ALA A 641 18.60 -8.46 2.53
CA ALA A 641 20.00 -8.05 2.46
C ALA A 641 20.16 -6.84 1.52
N GLU A 642 20.97 -5.88 1.95
CA GLU A 642 21.38 -4.74 1.14
C GLU A 642 22.54 -5.12 0.21
N ASN A 643 22.61 -4.46 -0.95
CA ASN A 643 23.74 -4.64 -1.87
C ASN A 643 24.95 -3.84 -1.40
N ASN A 644 25.83 -4.47 -0.64
CA ASN A 644 27.12 -3.90 -0.24
C ASN A 644 28.30 -4.30 -1.15
N ARG A 645 28.04 -5.01 -2.26
CA ARG A 645 29.07 -5.54 -3.17
C ARG A 645 29.14 -4.81 -4.53
N GLY A 646 28.41 -3.69 -4.65
CA GLY A 646 28.43 -2.82 -5.83
C GLY A 646 27.66 -3.38 -7.04
N ASN A 647 27.88 -2.78 -8.20
CA ASN A 647 27.11 -3.08 -9.43
C ASN A 647 27.54 -4.38 -10.14
N ASN A 648 28.68 -4.97 -9.78
CA ASN A 648 29.16 -6.22 -10.38
C ASN A 648 28.34 -7.45 -9.94
N VAL A 649 27.38 -7.26 -9.04
CA VAL A 649 26.51 -8.35 -8.57
C VAL A 649 25.43 -8.74 -9.58
N TYR A 650 25.07 -7.84 -10.48
CA TYR A 650 23.90 -8.05 -11.34
C TYR A 650 24.25 -8.92 -12.55
N TYR A 651 25.36 -8.61 -13.21
CA TYR A 651 25.83 -9.27 -14.42
C TYR A 651 27.30 -9.67 -14.24
N GLY A 652 27.72 -10.76 -14.88
CA GLY A 652 29.14 -11.06 -15.02
C GLY A 652 29.94 -9.94 -15.70
N PRO A 653 31.28 -10.04 -15.76
CA PRO A 653 32.08 -11.23 -15.48
C PRO A 653 32.28 -11.53 -13.99
N PHE A 654 32.65 -12.76 -13.70
CA PHE A 654 32.96 -13.27 -12.36
C PHE A 654 34.32 -13.97 -12.40
N GLU A 655 35.05 -13.93 -11.30
CA GLU A 655 36.31 -14.67 -11.15
C GLU A 655 36.01 -16.13 -10.81
N GLU A 656 35.07 -16.33 -9.88
CA GLU A 656 34.61 -17.65 -9.44
C GLU A 656 33.15 -17.88 -9.82
N PRO A 657 32.75 -19.08 -10.28
CA PRO A 657 31.40 -19.33 -10.80
C PRO A 657 30.25 -18.95 -9.86
N ASN A 658 30.45 -19.09 -8.54
CA ASN A 658 29.44 -18.80 -7.53
C ASN A 658 29.45 -17.37 -6.99
N GLN A 659 30.46 -16.57 -7.36
CA GLN A 659 30.64 -15.20 -6.86
C GLN A 659 29.44 -14.32 -7.24
N ASN A 660 28.89 -13.62 -6.24
CA ASN A 660 27.69 -12.80 -6.34
C ASN A 660 26.49 -13.54 -6.97
N TYR A 661 26.44 -14.87 -6.83
CA TYR A 661 25.38 -15.72 -7.39
C TYR A 661 24.70 -16.58 -6.34
N ASN A 662 25.50 -17.48 -5.76
CA ASN A 662 25.08 -18.55 -4.86
C ASN A 662 25.79 -18.43 -3.50
N ASP A 663 26.64 -17.42 -3.34
CA ASP A 663 27.43 -17.07 -2.16
C ASP A 663 26.76 -16.00 -1.29
N TRP A 664 25.43 -15.86 -1.41
CA TRP A 664 24.64 -14.95 -0.60
C TRP A 664 24.15 -15.63 0.69
N PRO A 665 24.19 -14.94 1.84
CA PRO A 665 23.83 -15.53 3.12
C PRO A 665 22.33 -15.81 3.22
N ILE A 666 22.00 -16.97 3.79
CA ILE A 666 20.63 -17.44 4.07
C ILE A 666 20.30 -17.13 5.52
N ALA A 667 19.25 -16.35 5.80
CA ALA A 667 18.81 -16.04 7.17
C ALA A 667 18.27 -17.28 7.89
N ALA A 668 17.60 -18.19 7.17
CA ALA A 668 17.07 -19.44 7.74
C ALA A 668 18.16 -20.32 8.39
N ALA A 669 19.39 -20.31 7.86
CA ALA A 669 20.51 -21.08 8.43
C ALA A 669 20.97 -20.54 9.79
N TYR A 670 20.88 -19.22 10.00
CA TYR A 670 21.25 -18.57 11.26
C TYR A 670 20.17 -18.75 12.34
N ALA A 671 18.89 -18.82 11.96
CA ALA A 671 17.80 -19.06 12.90
C ALA A 671 17.90 -20.44 13.57
N SER A 672 18.24 -21.48 12.81
CA SER A 672 18.42 -22.85 13.34
C SER A 672 19.58 -22.97 14.33
N LEU A 673 20.64 -22.16 14.17
CA LEU A 673 21.78 -22.13 15.09
C LEU A 673 21.47 -21.39 16.41
N CYS A 674 20.62 -20.36 16.37
CA CYS A 674 20.22 -19.62 17.57
C CYS A 674 19.23 -20.39 18.46
N PHE A 675 18.36 -21.24 17.89
CA PHE A 675 17.38 -22.02 18.67
C PHE A 675 18.01 -23.19 19.45
N CYS A 676 19.23 -23.62 19.12
CA CYS A 676 19.95 -24.64 19.91
C CYS A 676 20.71 -24.08 21.12
N ARG A 677 20.62 -22.76 21.41
CA ARG A 677 21.31 -22.11 22.55
C ARG A 677 20.40 -21.32 23.49
N LEU A 678 19.08 -21.48 23.37
CA LEU A 678 18.10 -21.07 24.39
C LEU A 678 17.43 -22.33 24.93
#